data_AF-A0A8T2NDB0-F1
#
_entry.id   AF-A0A8T2NDB0-F1
#
_cell.length_a   1.000
_cell.length_b   1.000
_cell.length_c   1.000
_cell.angle_alpha   90.00
_cell.angle_beta   90.00
_cell.angle_gamma   90.00
#
_symmetry.space_group_name_H-M   'P 1'
#
loop_
_entity.id
_entity.type
_entity.pdbx_description
1 polymer ?
#
loop_
_entity_poly.entity_id
_entity_poly.type
_entity_poly.pdbx_seq_one_letter_code
_entity_poly.pdbx_strand_id
1 'polypeptide(L)'
;LQVRGENELENLAKAYLCEVIKRECWDSMRVKGKAIKAFHTDHEVKNYPMKARLPKELEEMERVHTMRKIEHEDHRLQHEIVEKNMGTPRGEAENKNENEDENENEDENENENENENEGDNENETEKVKENEEEEEEEVDKESPALTGSLSAQYGGANSYLYSQFDLHVREEKINQITLLQDVIYKVKCTFNKEFEAVYKQKEQEINRVKERNKRITEIMLELEVEEELWVPALSDSERPEQALTVDESEIKVEKYLSVEQRQKEEELKRAEEERRRDSKGDNLRGRALDDMMDGVLEKKKEGILKMEVPKPDFMSRPEDEWNEDEKKSYKEYEKKAKELSEEQEKHRKALETEMKKLQAAIQEATHGFDDILTKLFERKVNCEMVIYQEELKILNLAQSLLMEEQLHNSEEEFSHKLEKAMGLKTQISEEIQKYKSIVDNFKEVYDNAVAEDKRIRAQTDDVSSLHLASEGTSQMMKAMEDLDRPENMPEDLDPSVWERFCQARRVKVESEQREKMVFQLDLMVQILLKQGQVEVETGRFVPDFSDSELLNRNVVEELNGTIRALGQQKIAIMVEIKDFRKGIIQQEWEHKRMRMKIEDLTNKARDIQMLKVTLELQEYLNSTDHEHHMEQAQHGSSDERYQEIVERKRLVDLAKEQTEELILLRAEVEKMRMRTFPALTSLK
;
A
#
# COMPACT_ATOMS: atom_id res chain seq x y z
N LEU A 1 -54.85 -11.58 26.29
CA LEU A 1 -54.45 -12.59 25.29
C LEU A 1 -53.64 -11.95 24.17
N GLN A 2 -54.22 -11.10 23.32
CA GLN A 2 -53.49 -10.43 22.22
C GLN A 2 -52.14 -9.81 22.62
N VAL A 3 -52.11 -8.87 23.57
CA VAL A 3 -50.87 -8.25 24.12
C VAL A 3 -49.84 -9.27 24.62
N ARG A 4 -50.29 -10.44 25.10
CA ARG A 4 -49.37 -11.51 25.52
C ARG A 4 -48.71 -12.19 24.32
N GLY A 5 -49.46 -12.48 23.26
CA GLY A 5 -48.92 -13.02 22.02
C GLY A 5 -48.01 -12.03 21.27
N GLU A 6 -48.34 -10.73 21.32
CA GLU A 6 -47.50 -9.66 20.80
C GLU A 6 -46.15 -9.60 21.55
N ASN A 7 -46.17 -9.62 22.90
CA ASN A 7 -44.95 -9.67 23.71
C ASN A 7 -44.17 -10.99 23.54
N GLU A 8 -44.85 -12.13 23.39
CA GLU A 8 -44.21 -13.44 23.14
C GLU A 8 -43.50 -13.45 21.77
N LEU A 9 -44.08 -12.82 20.75
CA LEU A 9 -43.45 -12.64 19.44
C LEU A 9 -42.26 -11.66 19.49
N GLU A 10 -42.38 -10.54 20.22
CA GLU A 10 -41.30 -9.57 20.39
C GLU A 10 -40.11 -10.18 21.15
N ASN A 11 -40.37 -10.98 22.19
CA ASN A 11 -39.34 -11.72 22.91
C ASN A 11 -38.66 -12.77 22.03
N LEU A 12 -39.41 -13.49 21.18
CA LEU A 12 -38.85 -14.44 20.22
C LEU A 12 -37.96 -13.74 19.18
N ALA A 13 -38.37 -12.56 18.68
CA ALA A 13 -37.57 -11.75 17.76
C ALA A 13 -36.27 -11.25 18.41
N LYS A 14 -36.32 -10.81 19.68
CA LYS A 14 -35.14 -10.42 20.46
C LYS A 14 -34.20 -11.59 20.74
N ALA A 15 -34.74 -12.77 21.06
CA ALA A 15 -33.97 -13.99 21.26
C ALA A 15 -33.24 -14.41 19.97
N TYR A 16 -33.94 -14.42 18.84
CA TYR A 16 -33.34 -14.70 17.53
C TYR A 16 -32.25 -13.68 17.17
N LEU A 17 -32.48 -12.38 17.38
CA LEU A 17 -31.48 -11.34 17.15
C LEU A 17 -30.24 -11.52 18.04
N CYS A 18 -30.45 -11.89 19.31
CA CYS A 18 -29.36 -12.22 20.24
C CYS A 18 -28.54 -13.44 19.76
N GLU A 19 -29.20 -14.51 19.32
CA GLU A 19 -28.51 -15.68 18.74
C GLU A 19 -27.72 -15.35 17.48
N VAL A 20 -28.24 -14.51 16.58
CA VAL A 20 -27.54 -14.08 15.36
C VAL A 20 -26.31 -13.23 15.71
N ILE A 21 -26.48 -12.21 16.55
CA ILE A 21 -25.37 -11.34 17.00
C ILE A 21 -24.31 -12.17 17.74
N LYS A 22 -24.73 -13.10 18.62
CA LYS A 22 -23.80 -14.01 19.29
C LYS A 22 -23.06 -14.88 18.27
N ARG A 23 -23.74 -15.48 17.31
CA ARG A 23 -23.11 -16.34 16.30
C ARG A 23 -22.07 -15.61 15.45
N GLU A 24 -22.40 -14.41 14.99
CA GLU A 24 -21.57 -13.63 14.06
C GLU A 24 -20.46 -12.81 14.73
N CYS A 25 -20.69 -12.29 15.94
CA CYS A 25 -19.74 -11.42 16.65
C CYS A 25 -19.01 -12.12 17.79
N TRP A 26 -19.61 -13.14 18.42
CA TRP A 26 -18.99 -13.89 19.51
C TRP A 26 -18.47 -15.24 19.06
N ASP A 27 -19.33 -16.16 18.63
CA ASP A 27 -18.98 -17.57 18.41
C ASP A 27 -17.95 -17.75 17.29
N SER A 28 -17.99 -16.93 16.23
CA SER A 28 -16.99 -16.93 15.14
C SER A 28 -15.56 -16.57 15.55
N MET A 29 -15.38 -15.96 16.73
CA MET A 29 -14.08 -15.52 17.23
C MET A 29 -13.35 -16.70 17.88
N ARG A 30 -12.17 -17.08 17.36
CA ARG A 30 -11.28 -18.06 18.00
C ARG A 30 -10.73 -17.53 19.32
N VAL A 31 -10.32 -16.26 19.35
CA VAL A 31 -9.91 -15.57 20.58
C VAL A 31 -10.87 -14.40 20.81
N LYS A 32 -11.59 -14.47 21.93
CA LYS A 32 -12.51 -13.42 22.37
C LYS A 32 -11.70 -12.23 22.90
N GLY A 33 -12.19 -11.01 22.68
CA GLY A 33 -11.58 -9.80 23.23
C GLY A 33 -11.71 -9.78 24.76
N LYS A 34 -10.60 -9.74 25.49
CA LYS A 34 -10.52 -9.60 26.95
C LYS A 34 -9.59 -8.46 27.31
N ALA A 35 -9.86 -7.80 28.45
CA ALA A 35 -8.90 -6.96 29.14
C ALA A 35 -8.26 -7.69 30.35
N ILE A 36 -7.19 -7.13 30.89
CA ILE A 36 -6.68 -7.32 32.25
C ILE A 36 -6.48 -5.91 32.83
N LYS A 37 -6.98 -5.66 34.03
CA LYS A 37 -6.77 -4.39 34.76
C LYS A 37 -5.70 -4.53 35.85
N ALA A 38 -5.06 -3.43 36.23
CA ALA A 38 -4.27 -3.35 37.45
C ALA A 38 -5.18 -3.46 38.71
N PHE A 39 -4.58 -3.58 39.89
CA PHE A 39 -5.27 -3.60 41.18
C PHE A 39 -5.41 -2.20 41.79
N HIS A 40 -4.41 -1.31 41.62
CA HIS A 40 -4.41 0.02 42.23
C HIS A 40 -4.47 1.19 41.23
N THR A 41 -4.38 0.92 39.93
CA THR A 41 -4.41 1.95 38.88
C THR A 41 -5.43 1.61 37.79
N ASP A 42 -5.87 2.60 37.02
CA ASP A 42 -6.80 2.41 35.90
C ASP A 42 -6.15 1.82 34.62
N HIS A 43 -4.91 1.34 34.70
CA HIS A 43 -4.25 0.67 33.56
C HIS A 43 -5.00 -0.60 33.16
N GLU A 44 -5.33 -0.71 31.88
CA GLU A 44 -5.88 -1.92 31.27
C GLU A 44 -5.09 -2.34 30.02
N VAL A 45 -4.70 -3.61 29.96
CA VAL A 45 -4.10 -4.24 28.77
C VAL A 45 -5.17 -5.07 28.08
N LYS A 46 -5.23 -5.02 26.74
CA LYS A 46 -6.19 -5.78 25.92
C LYS A 46 -5.45 -6.80 25.04
N ASN A 47 -6.01 -8.00 24.94
CA ASN A 47 -5.54 -9.00 23.99
C ASN A 47 -5.90 -8.62 22.54
N TYR A 48 -5.42 -9.40 21.56
CA TYR A 48 -5.87 -9.29 20.17
C TYR A 48 -7.08 -10.20 19.94
N PRO A 49 -8.29 -9.65 19.68
CA PRO A 49 -9.43 -10.47 19.27
C PRO A 49 -9.14 -11.06 17.88
N MET A 50 -9.35 -12.36 17.69
CA MET A 50 -9.07 -13.05 16.41
C MET A 50 -10.22 -13.95 16.00
N LYS A 51 -10.61 -13.86 14.72
CA LYS A 51 -11.47 -14.86 14.06
C LYS A 51 -10.70 -16.17 13.83
N ALA A 52 -11.42 -17.26 13.63
CA ALA A 52 -10.82 -18.43 13.01
C ALA A 52 -10.42 -18.09 11.56
N ARG A 53 -9.28 -18.63 11.09
CA ARG A 53 -8.94 -18.58 9.65
C ARG A 53 -9.93 -19.44 8.87
N LEU A 54 -10.28 -18.99 7.67
CA LEU A 54 -11.08 -19.78 6.74
C LEU A 54 -10.20 -20.91 6.15
N PRO A 55 -10.76 -22.10 5.83
CA PRO A 55 -9.98 -23.19 5.25
C PRO A 55 -9.19 -22.77 4.00
N LYS A 56 -9.79 -21.93 3.14
CA LYS A 56 -9.14 -21.39 1.93
C LYS A 56 -7.91 -20.53 2.23
N GLU A 57 -7.94 -19.72 3.30
CA GLU A 57 -6.80 -18.90 3.73
C GLU A 57 -5.66 -19.79 4.23
N LEU A 58 -6.00 -20.92 4.86
CA LEU A 58 -5.02 -21.90 5.33
C LEU A 58 -4.40 -22.67 4.17
N GLU A 59 -5.22 -23.20 3.25
CA GLU A 59 -4.78 -23.82 1.99
C GLU A 59 -3.89 -22.88 1.17
N GLU A 60 -4.18 -21.57 1.17
CA GLU A 60 -3.39 -20.57 0.45
C GLU A 60 -2.04 -20.29 1.11
N MET A 61 -2.03 -20.12 2.43
CA MET A 61 -0.80 -19.98 3.21
C MET A 61 0.09 -21.24 3.12
N GLU A 62 -0.49 -22.44 3.12
CA GLU A 62 0.21 -23.71 2.90
C GLU A 62 0.78 -23.83 1.48
N ARG A 63 0.03 -23.43 0.43
CA ARG A 63 0.55 -23.37 -0.95
C ARG A 63 1.74 -22.43 -1.06
N VAL A 64 1.64 -21.22 -0.50
CA VAL A 64 2.72 -20.22 -0.57
C VAL A 64 3.95 -20.68 0.22
N HIS A 65 3.80 -21.23 1.43
CA HIS A 65 4.92 -21.81 2.17
C HIS A 65 5.59 -22.98 1.43
N THR A 66 4.80 -23.86 0.81
CA THR A 66 5.34 -24.98 0.02
C THR A 66 6.12 -24.48 -1.19
N MET A 67 5.60 -23.48 -1.91
CA MET A 67 6.29 -22.86 -3.03
C MET A 67 7.61 -22.22 -2.60
N ARG A 68 7.59 -21.39 -1.54
CA ARG A 68 8.81 -20.74 -1.01
C ARG A 68 9.84 -21.74 -0.51
N LYS A 69 9.44 -22.88 0.06
CA LYS A 69 10.40 -23.93 0.42
C LYS A 69 11.08 -24.52 -0.81
N ILE A 70 10.34 -24.76 -1.89
CA ILE A 70 10.92 -25.24 -3.16
C ILE A 70 11.84 -24.17 -3.78
N GLU A 71 11.43 -22.91 -3.82
CA GLU A 71 12.25 -21.79 -4.33
C GLU A 71 13.54 -21.59 -3.53
N HIS A 72 13.50 -21.75 -2.20
CA HIS A 72 14.67 -21.60 -1.33
C HIS A 72 15.65 -22.79 -1.46
N GLU A 73 15.14 -24.01 -1.60
CA GLU A 73 15.98 -25.19 -1.90
C GLU A 73 16.60 -25.09 -3.30
N ASP A 74 15.85 -24.66 -4.31
CA ASP A 74 16.39 -24.49 -5.67
C ASP A 74 17.47 -23.40 -5.70
N HIS A 75 17.28 -22.26 -5.04
CA HIS A 75 18.31 -21.23 -4.89
C HIS A 75 19.56 -21.75 -4.15
N ARG A 76 19.38 -22.56 -3.09
CA ARG A 76 20.48 -23.21 -2.36
C ARG A 76 21.28 -24.16 -3.26
N LEU A 77 20.59 -24.99 -4.04
CA LEU A 77 21.21 -25.90 -5.01
C LEU A 77 21.89 -25.14 -6.16
N GLN A 78 21.31 -24.06 -6.66
CA GLN A 78 21.93 -23.19 -7.67
C GLN A 78 23.24 -22.57 -7.14
N HIS A 79 23.26 -22.09 -5.89
CA HIS A 79 24.47 -21.57 -5.24
C HIS A 79 25.56 -22.65 -5.14
N GLU A 80 25.20 -23.83 -4.61
CA GLU A 80 26.10 -24.98 -4.46
C GLU A 80 26.67 -25.44 -5.83
N ILE A 81 25.87 -25.37 -6.90
CA ILE A 81 26.31 -25.65 -8.27
C ILE A 81 27.28 -24.57 -8.78
N VAL A 82 27.03 -23.29 -8.51
CA VAL A 82 27.94 -22.18 -8.90
C VAL A 82 29.28 -22.29 -8.17
N GLU A 83 29.28 -22.54 -6.86
CA GLU A 83 30.51 -22.73 -6.09
C GLU A 83 31.35 -23.91 -6.60
N LYS A 84 30.71 -25.05 -6.86
CA LYS A 84 31.38 -26.23 -7.45
C LYS A 84 31.92 -25.96 -8.87
N ASN A 85 31.24 -25.14 -9.67
CA ASN A 85 31.71 -24.75 -11.00
C ASN A 85 32.86 -23.72 -10.98
N MET A 86 32.95 -22.88 -9.94
CA MET A 86 34.07 -21.94 -9.76
C MET A 86 35.33 -22.64 -9.22
N GLY A 87 35.18 -23.79 -8.58
CA GLY A 87 36.26 -24.59 -7.97
C GLY A 87 37.15 -25.40 -8.93
N THR A 88 37.45 -24.93 -10.16
CA THR A 88 38.42 -25.64 -11.04
C THR A 88 39.19 -24.72 -12.00
N PRO A 89 40.41 -24.26 -11.64
CA PRO A 89 41.32 -23.60 -12.57
C PRO A 89 41.89 -24.63 -13.57
N ARG A 90 41.40 -24.62 -14.82
CA ARG A 90 41.84 -25.59 -15.85
C ARG A 90 42.74 -24.95 -16.90
N GLY A 91 44.03 -25.27 -16.83
CA GLY A 91 44.94 -25.18 -17.98
C GLY A 91 46.13 -24.26 -17.77
N GLU A 92 47.24 -24.85 -17.31
CA GLU A 92 48.57 -24.27 -17.53
C GLU A 92 48.86 -24.22 -19.04
N ALA A 93 49.42 -23.11 -19.51
CA ALA A 93 50.00 -22.99 -20.84
C ALA A 93 51.22 -22.07 -20.74
N GLU A 94 52.42 -22.66 -20.74
CA GLU A 94 53.67 -21.90 -20.64
C GLU A 94 53.85 -20.93 -21.82
N ASN A 95 54.34 -19.72 -21.54
CA ASN A 95 55.46 -19.21 -22.31
C ASN A 95 56.38 -18.35 -21.41
N LYS A 96 57.66 -18.24 -21.78
CA LYS A 96 58.74 -17.80 -20.88
C LYS A 96 59.35 -16.46 -21.30
N ASN A 97 60.09 -15.87 -20.35
CA ASN A 97 60.94 -14.69 -20.45
C ASN A 97 60.21 -13.33 -20.64
N GLU A 98 60.75 -12.20 -20.19
CA GLU A 98 62.15 -11.91 -19.78
C GLU A 98 62.21 -10.85 -18.67
N ASN A 99 63.03 -11.08 -17.63
CA ASN A 99 63.86 -10.14 -16.83
C ASN A 99 63.21 -8.92 -16.08
N GLU A 100 63.70 -8.37 -14.96
CA GLU A 100 64.77 -8.69 -13.97
C GLU A 100 64.51 -7.86 -12.67
N ASP A 101 65.49 -7.73 -11.76
CA ASP A 101 65.51 -6.98 -10.47
C ASP A 101 64.63 -7.58 -9.35
N GLU A 102 65.07 -8.42 -8.39
CA GLU A 102 66.26 -8.52 -7.49
C GLU A 102 66.03 -7.97 -6.05
N ASN A 103 66.53 -8.77 -5.08
CA ASN A 103 66.59 -8.61 -3.60
C ASN A 103 65.30 -9.04 -2.84
N GLU A 104 65.31 -10.03 -1.93
CA GLU A 104 66.25 -10.40 -0.83
C GLU A 104 66.26 -9.35 0.31
N ASN A 105 66.09 -9.66 1.61
CA ASN A 105 65.74 -10.89 2.37
C ASN A 105 64.84 -10.44 3.56
N GLU A 106 64.58 -11.12 4.69
CA GLU A 106 65.17 -12.30 5.36
C GLU A 106 64.15 -12.97 6.33
N ASP A 107 64.60 -13.94 7.12
CA ASP A 107 63.85 -14.94 7.90
C ASP A 107 63.36 -14.56 9.33
N GLU A 108 62.88 -15.60 10.03
CA GLU A 108 62.58 -15.80 11.48
C GLU A 108 61.09 -15.70 11.88
N ASN A 109 60.41 -16.83 12.13
CA ASN A 109 60.34 -17.63 13.39
C ASN A 109 59.46 -16.99 14.49
N GLU A 110 58.66 -17.71 15.28
CA GLU A 110 58.64 -19.16 15.53
C GLU A 110 57.28 -19.63 16.13
N ASN A 111 57.15 -20.97 16.18
CA ASN A 111 56.57 -21.77 17.27
C ASN A 111 55.16 -22.38 17.13
N GLU A 112 55.03 -23.54 17.78
CA GLU A 112 54.07 -24.61 17.50
C GLU A 112 53.07 -24.80 18.65
N ASN A 113 51.96 -25.49 18.39
CA ASN A 113 51.61 -26.70 19.16
C ASN A 113 50.46 -27.47 18.48
N GLU A 114 50.78 -28.67 18.01
CA GLU A 114 49.79 -29.72 17.77
C GLU A 114 49.43 -30.38 19.11
N ASN A 115 48.22 -30.95 19.21
CA ASN A 115 47.99 -32.15 20.02
C ASN A 115 46.67 -32.80 19.60
N GLU A 116 46.77 -33.76 18.69
CA GLU A 116 45.76 -34.81 18.54
C GLU A 116 45.77 -35.70 19.79
N ASN A 117 44.62 -36.22 20.21
CA ASN A 117 44.60 -37.44 21.01
C ASN A 117 43.26 -38.17 20.84
N GLU A 118 43.26 -39.24 20.03
CA GLU A 118 42.14 -40.17 19.91
C GLU A 118 41.93 -40.96 21.21
N GLY A 119 40.75 -41.55 21.38
CA GLY A 119 40.41 -42.31 22.59
C GLY A 119 39.10 -43.07 22.49
N ASP A 120 39.15 -44.28 21.93
CA ASP A 120 37.99 -45.17 21.78
C ASP A 120 37.27 -45.50 23.10
N ASN A 121 35.94 -45.59 23.04
CA ASN A 121 35.30 -46.83 23.46
C ASN A 121 33.91 -47.06 22.85
N GLU A 122 33.60 -48.34 22.62
CA GLU A 122 32.35 -48.80 22.03
C GLU A 122 31.23 -48.92 23.09
N ASN A 123 29.98 -48.68 22.68
CA ASN A 123 28.81 -49.39 23.24
C ASN A 123 27.59 -49.23 22.32
N GLU A 124 27.38 -50.18 21.42
CA GLU A 124 26.15 -50.25 20.63
C GLU A 124 24.94 -50.57 21.52
N THR A 125 23.91 -49.72 21.49
CA THR A 125 22.53 -50.14 21.81
C THR A 125 21.55 -49.46 20.87
N GLU A 126 20.90 -50.26 20.01
CA GLU A 126 19.94 -49.76 19.03
C GLU A 126 18.77 -49.02 19.71
N LYS A 127 18.61 -47.73 19.40
CA LYS A 127 17.33 -47.05 19.45
C LYS A 127 17.17 -46.15 18.23
N VAL A 128 16.17 -46.47 17.43
CA VAL A 128 15.67 -45.57 16.37
C VAL A 128 15.30 -44.23 17.02
N LYS A 129 15.93 -43.17 16.55
CA LYS A 129 15.47 -41.79 16.72
C LYS A 129 15.08 -41.25 15.35
N GLU A 130 14.05 -40.42 15.34
CA GLU A 130 13.74 -39.55 14.20
C GLU A 130 14.74 -38.39 14.20
N ASN A 131 15.28 -38.01 13.04
CA ASN A 131 16.11 -36.83 12.90
C ASN A 131 15.22 -35.58 12.94
N GLU A 132 14.89 -35.14 14.16
CA GLU A 132 14.72 -33.71 14.41
C GLU A 132 16.13 -33.09 14.39
N GLU A 133 16.58 -32.70 13.19
CA GLU A 133 17.78 -31.89 13.03
C GLU A 133 17.48 -30.47 13.53
N GLU A 134 17.82 -30.22 14.79
CA GLU A 134 17.91 -28.88 15.36
C GLU A 134 19.07 -28.15 14.66
N GLU A 135 18.77 -27.44 13.57
CA GLU A 135 19.70 -26.46 12.99
C GLU A 135 19.95 -25.35 14.04
N GLU A 136 21.14 -25.33 14.63
CA GLU A 136 21.57 -24.24 15.50
C GLU A 136 21.59 -22.94 14.68
N GLU A 137 20.74 -21.96 15.05
CA GLU A 137 20.64 -20.70 14.31
C GLU A 137 21.99 -19.94 14.34
N GLU A 138 22.66 -19.80 13.19
CA GLU A 138 23.71 -18.78 13.01
C GLU A 138 23.08 -17.39 13.13
N VAL A 139 23.05 -16.87 14.36
CA VAL A 139 22.71 -15.48 14.66
C VAL A 139 23.75 -14.53 14.03
N ASP A 140 23.34 -13.29 13.73
CA ASP A 140 24.15 -12.19 13.19
C ASP A 140 24.58 -12.25 11.71
N LYS A 141 23.68 -12.75 10.85
CA LYS A 141 23.53 -12.21 9.47
C LYS A 141 22.09 -11.77 9.23
N GLU A 142 21.85 -10.45 9.18
CA GLU A 142 20.54 -9.93 8.78
C GLU A 142 20.22 -10.35 7.34
N SER A 143 19.26 -11.27 7.17
CA SER A 143 18.70 -11.57 5.85
C SER A 143 18.10 -10.30 5.22
N PRO A 144 18.33 -10.01 3.92
CA PRO A 144 17.72 -8.86 3.23
C PRO A 144 16.18 -8.83 3.21
N ALA A 145 15.52 -9.93 3.60
CA ALA A 145 14.08 -9.94 3.89
C ALA A 145 13.73 -9.29 5.24
N LEU A 146 14.60 -9.43 6.24
CA LEU A 146 14.43 -8.96 7.62
C LEU A 146 14.91 -7.53 7.86
N THR A 147 15.70 -6.94 6.96
CA THR A 147 16.18 -5.55 7.10
C THR A 147 15.02 -4.57 7.35
N GLY A 148 14.95 -3.98 8.55
CA GLY A 148 13.82 -3.13 8.95
C GLY A 148 12.53 -3.87 9.34
N SER A 149 12.60 -5.15 9.72
CA SER A 149 11.54 -5.89 10.41
C SER A 149 12.00 -6.28 11.81
N LEU A 150 11.25 -5.88 12.83
CA LEU A 150 11.43 -6.39 14.20
C LEU A 150 10.59 -7.65 14.47
N SER A 151 9.86 -8.17 13.46
CA SER A 151 8.83 -9.21 13.66
C SER A 151 9.34 -10.50 14.30
N ALA A 152 10.57 -10.93 14.01
CA ALA A 152 11.19 -12.11 14.60
C ALA A 152 11.21 -12.05 16.15
N GLN A 153 11.63 -10.92 16.73
CA GLN A 153 11.71 -10.69 18.19
C GLN A 153 10.35 -10.72 18.91
N TYR A 154 9.25 -10.71 18.15
CA TYR A 154 7.87 -10.72 18.65
C TYR A 154 7.14 -12.02 18.28
N GLY A 155 7.90 -13.07 17.94
CA GLY A 155 7.38 -14.40 17.59
C GLY A 155 6.74 -14.46 16.21
N GLY A 156 7.12 -13.53 15.32
CA GLY A 156 6.70 -13.46 13.92
C GLY A 156 7.74 -13.98 12.92
N ALA A 157 8.76 -14.72 13.37
CA ALA A 157 9.83 -15.20 12.49
C ALA A 157 9.28 -16.03 11.31
N ASN A 158 9.82 -15.76 10.11
CA ASN A 158 9.44 -16.46 8.88
C ASN A 158 10.57 -16.37 7.84
N SER A 159 11.44 -17.38 7.81
CA SER A 159 12.58 -17.47 6.88
C SER A 159 12.18 -17.50 5.40
N TYR A 160 10.91 -17.78 5.10
CA TYR A 160 10.37 -17.90 3.75
C TYR A 160 9.88 -16.57 3.14
N LEU A 161 10.04 -15.44 3.83
CA LEU A 161 9.74 -14.12 3.24
C LEU A 161 10.60 -13.87 1.99
N TYR A 162 10.09 -13.04 1.07
CA TYR A 162 10.91 -12.49 -0.02
C TYR A 162 11.81 -11.37 0.52
N SER A 163 13.01 -11.26 -0.05
CA SER A 163 13.89 -10.09 0.10
C SER A 163 13.18 -8.84 -0.42
N GLN A 164 13.41 -7.69 0.22
CA GLN A 164 12.73 -6.44 -0.16
C GLN A 164 13.21 -5.89 -1.51
N PHE A 165 14.35 -6.36 -2.01
CA PHE A 165 14.91 -5.95 -3.29
C PHE A 165 14.44 -6.86 -4.45
N ASP A 166 14.05 -8.10 -4.14
CA ASP A 166 13.81 -9.18 -5.10
C ASP A 166 12.29 -9.47 -5.26
N LEU A 167 11.50 -8.39 -5.30
CA LEU A 167 10.04 -8.38 -5.45
C LEU A 167 9.65 -7.74 -6.78
N HIS A 168 9.78 -8.50 -7.86
CA HIS A 168 9.66 -8.00 -9.23
C HIS A 168 8.30 -8.34 -9.86
N VAL A 169 7.80 -9.54 -9.62
CA VAL A 169 6.62 -10.13 -10.27
C VAL A 169 5.35 -9.90 -9.44
N ARG A 170 4.18 -9.85 -10.11
CA ARG A 170 2.86 -9.63 -9.47
C ARG A 170 2.58 -10.71 -8.42
N GLU A 171 2.83 -11.97 -8.79
CA GLU A 171 2.62 -13.16 -7.95
C GLU A 171 3.52 -13.16 -6.70
N GLU A 172 4.79 -12.77 -6.82
CA GLU A 172 5.73 -12.64 -5.67
C GLU A 172 5.20 -11.64 -4.64
N LYS A 173 4.69 -10.48 -5.09
CA LYS A 173 4.11 -9.44 -4.23
C LYS A 173 2.84 -9.91 -3.52
N ILE A 174 1.99 -10.71 -4.20
CA ILE A 174 0.79 -11.33 -3.61
C ILE A 174 1.18 -12.39 -2.57
N ASN A 175 2.16 -13.24 -2.89
CA ASN A 175 2.71 -14.24 -1.97
C ASN A 175 3.32 -13.58 -0.72
N GLN A 176 4.09 -12.51 -0.89
CA GLN A 176 4.66 -11.73 0.21
C GLN A 176 3.58 -11.09 1.09
N ILE A 177 2.50 -10.55 0.52
CA ILE A 177 1.35 -10.06 1.31
C ILE A 177 0.76 -11.19 2.18
N THR A 178 0.59 -12.39 1.62
CA THR A 178 0.06 -13.56 2.35
C THR A 178 0.99 -13.97 3.50
N LEU A 179 2.30 -13.99 3.27
CA LEU A 179 3.31 -14.30 4.29
C LEU A 179 3.37 -13.23 5.39
N LEU A 180 3.29 -11.94 5.05
CA LEU A 180 3.25 -10.84 6.01
C LEU A 180 1.97 -10.86 6.87
N GLN A 181 0.81 -11.21 6.28
CA GLN A 181 -0.42 -11.44 7.04
C GLN A 181 -0.28 -12.61 8.02
N ASP A 182 0.49 -13.64 7.67
CA ASP A 182 0.82 -14.73 8.60
C ASP A 182 1.78 -14.31 9.71
N VAL A 183 2.81 -13.52 9.41
CA VAL A 183 3.71 -12.90 10.40
C VAL A 183 2.93 -12.06 11.42
N ILE A 184 2.06 -11.16 10.96
CA ILE A 184 1.20 -10.33 11.82
C ILE A 184 0.31 -11.20 12.72
N TYR A 185 -0.25 -12.28 12.18
CA TYR A 185 -1.08 -13.23 12.93
C TYR A 185 -0.26 -14.04 13.95
N LYS A 186 0.96 -14.45 13.61
CA LYS A 186 1.90 -15.13 14.53
C LYS A 186 2.26 -14.22 15.72
N VAL A 187 2.62 -12.95 15.47
CA VAL A 187 2.83 -11.94 16.53
C VAL A 187 1.58 -11.77 17.42
N LYS A 188 0.40 -11.59 16.82
CA LYS A 188 -0.89 -11.48 17.54
C LYS A 188 -1.22 -12.75 18.34
N CYS A 189 -0.81 -13.94 17.88
CA CYS A 189 -0.93 -15.20 18.62
C CYS A 189 0.06 -15.32 19.79
N THR A 190 1.32 -14.92 19.59
CA THR A 190 2.37 -14.99 20.62
C THR A 190 2.05 -14.07 21.79
N PHE A 191 1.71 -12.80 21.53
CA PHE A 191 1.24 -11.89 22.58
C PHE A 191 0.01 -12.43 23.33
N ASN A 192 -0.92 -13.08 22.63
CA ASN A 192 -2.09 -13.67 23.29
C ASN A 192 -1.77 -14.86 24.21
N LYS A 193 -0.66 -15.58 23.98
CA LYS A 193 -0.15 -16.60 24.92
C LYS A 193 0.41 -15.93 26.17
N GLU A 194 1.21 -14.87 26.00
CA GLU A 194 1.77 -14.05 27.09
C GLU A 194 0.63 -13.45 27.96
N PHE A 195 -0.37 -12.84 27.32
CA PHE A 195 -1.56 -12.29 27.96
C PHE A 195 -2.34 -13.33 28.78
N GLU A 196 -2.62 -14.51 28.22
CA GLU A 196 -3.41 -15.55 28.90
C GLU A 196 -2.63 -16.18 30.08
N ALA A 197 -1.29 -16.12 30.09
CA ALA A 197 -0.48 -16.46 31.26
C ALA A 197 -0.63 -15.41 32.38
N VAL A 198 -0.55 -14.11 32.06
CA VAL A 198 -0.76 -13.02 33.03
C VAL A 198 -2.21 -12.99 33.55
N TYR A 199 -3.20 -13.31 32.72
CA TYR A 199 -4.60 -13.45 33.14
C TYR A 199 -4.76 -14.51 34.24
N LYS A 200 -4.14 -15.69 34.04
CA LYS A 200 -4.12 -16.78 35.03
C LYS A 200 -3.34 -16.42 36.29
N GLN A 201 -2.27 -15.63 36.16
CA GLN A 201 -1.55 -15.09 37.32
C GLN A 201 -2.44 -14.13 38.13
N LYS A 202 -3.25 -13.27 37.48
CA LYS A 202 -4.21 -12.40 38.17
C LYS A 202 -5.26 -13.22 38.93
N GLU A 203 -5.80 -14.27 38.31
CA GLU A 203 -6.76 -15.17 38.97
C GLU A 203 -6.14 -15.86 40.20
N GLN A 204 -4.89 -16.30 40.11
CA GLN A 204 -4.15 -16.86 41.24
C GLN A 204 -3.93 -15.84 42.37
N GLU A 205 -3.52 -14.60 42.07
CA GLU A 205 -3.37 -13.57 43.11
C GLU A 205 -4.71 -13.15 43.73
N ILE A 206 -5.79 -13.03 42.94
CA ILE A 206 -7.14 -12.80 43.48
C ILE A 206 -7.53 -13.88 44.50
N ASN A 207 -7.22 -15.15 44.20
CA ASN A 207 -7.53 -16.26 45.10
C ASN A 207 -6.61 -16.26 46.34
N ARG A 208 -5.31 -15.95 46.19
CA ARG A 208 -4.37 -15.75 47.31
C ARG A 208 -4.79 -14.59 48.24
N VAL A 209 -5.26 -13.48 47.68
CA VAL A 209 -5.79 -12.34 48.47
C VAL A 209 -7.08 -12.73 49.19
N LYS A 210 -8.01 -13.44 48.54
CA LYS A 210 -9.23 -13.95 49.21
C LYS A 210 -8.91 -14.88 50.38
N GLU A 211 -7.93 -15.77 50.23
CA GLU A 211 -7.51 -16.70 51.28
C GLU A 211 -6.82 -15.98 52.46
N ARG A 212 -5.93 -15.02 52.17
CA ARG A 212 -5.34 -14.12 53.19
C ARG A 212 -6.40 -13.26 53.89
N ASN A 213 -7.37 -12.70 53.15
CA ASN A 213 -8.48 -11.93 53.70
C ASN A 213 -9.38 -12.77 54.61
N LYS A 214 -9.62 -14.06 54.29
CA LYS A 214 -10.34 -14.98 55.18
C LYS A 214 -9.59 -15.13 56.51
N ARG A 215 -8.27 -15.35 56.49
CA ARG A 215 -7.45 -15.42 57.71
C ARG A 215 -7.45 -14.10 58.48
N ILE A 216 -7.42 -12.95 57.80
CA ILE A 216 -7.59 -11.63 58.43
C ILE A 216 -8.97 -11.52 59.10
N THR A 217 -10.04 -11.99 58.46
CA THR A 217 -11.41 -11.97 59.03
C THR A 217 -11.51 -12.84 60.28
N GLU A 218 -10.86 -14.02 60.29
CA GLU A 218 -10.73 -14.88 61.48
C GLU A 218 -10.01 -14.14 62.62
N ILE A 219 -8.87 -13.49 62.34
CA ILE A 219 -8.11 -12.68 63.30
C ILE A 219 -8.94 -11.50 63.83
N MET A 220 -9.73 -10.84 62.99
CA MET A 220 -10.61 -9.74 63.38
C MET A 220 -11.76 -10.19 64.29
N LEU A 221 -12.31 -11.39 64.07
CA LEU A 221 -13.29 -12.02 64.97
C LEU A 221 -12.68 -12.46 66.31
N GLU A 222 -11.39 -12.80 66.34
CA GLU A 222 -10.63 -13.03 67.58
C GLU A 222 -10.31 -11.72 68.35
N LEU A 223 -10.06 -10.63 67.62
CA LEU A 223 -9.71 -9.30 68.18
C LEU A 223 -10.91 -8.40 68.52
N GLU A 224 -12.10 -8.74 68.01
CA GLU A 224 -13.34 -7.94 68.05
C GLU A 224 -13.18 -6.55 67.38
N VAL A 225 -12.60 -6.55 66.19
CA VAL A 225 -12.40 -5.36 65.34
C VAL A 225 -13.28 -5.45 64.09
N GLU A 226 -14.09 -4.43 63.83
CA GLU A 226 -14.83 -4.26 62.57
C GLU A 226 -14.07 -3.28 61.64
N GLU A 227 -13.68 -3.76 60.47
CA GLU A 227 -13.01 -3.00 59.39
C GLU A 227 -13.46 -3.60 58.04
N GLU A 228 -13.64 -2.78 56.99
CA GLU A 228 -14.03 -3.29 55.68
C GLU A 228 -12.81 -3.76 54.88
N LEU A 229 -12.67 -5.08 54.70
CA LEU A 229 -11.57 -5.66 53.94
C LEU A 229 -11.78 -5.48 52.43
N TRP A 230 -10.76 -4.96 51.74
CA TRP A 230 -10.74 -4.87 50.28
C TRP A 230 -10.71 -6.26 49.64
N VAL A 231 -11.76 -6.61 48.91
CA VAL A 231 -11.88 -7.89 48.18
C VAL A 231 -11.72 -7.63 46.68
N PRO A 232 -10.63 -8.08 46.03
CA PRO A 232 -10.48 -7.94 44.59
C PRO A 232 -11.43 -8.89 43.85
N ALA A 233 -12.07 -8.34 42.81
CA ALA A 233 -12.88 -9.06 41.84
C ALA A 233 -12.35 -8.80 40.42
N LEU A 234 -12.66 -9.71 39.49
CA LEU A 234 -12.48 -9.46 38.06
C LEU A 234 -13.62 -8.57 37.57
N SER A 235 -13.29 -7.55 36.78
CA SER A 235 -14.26 -6.62 36.20
C SER A 235 -14.87 -7.17 34.90
N ASP A 236 -16.00 -6.62 34.47
CA ASP A 236 -16.76 -7.08 33.29
C ASP A 236 -15.92 -7.14 32.00
N SER A 237 -14.97 -6.21 31.85
CA SER A 237 -14.01 -6.17 30.73
C SER A 237 -13.04 -7.36 30.72
N GLU A 238 -12.82 -7.99 31.88
CA GLU A 238 -11.94 -9.15 32.08
C GLU A 238 -12.75 -10.46 32.01
N ARG A 239 -14.08 -10.40 32.24
CA ARG A 239 -15.03 -11.51 32.07
C ARG A 239 -16.18 -11.16 31.09
N PRO A 240 -15.86 -10.85 29.82
CA PRO A 240 -16.83 -10.43 28.80
C PRO A 240 -17.97 -11.43 28.51
N GLU A 241 -17.81 -12.69 28.93
CA GLU A 241 -18.88 -13.71 28.89
C GLU A 241 -20.08 -13.35 29.76
N GLN A 242 -19.89 -12.56 30.83
CA GLN A 242 -20.99 -12.12 31.70
C GLN A 242 -22.01 -11.25 30.95
N ALA A 243 -21.59 -10.49 29.93
CA ALA A 243 -22.49 -9.71 29.08
C ALA A 243 -23.44 -10.57 28.22
N LEU A 244 -23.25 -11.91 28.20
CA LEU A 244 -24.11 -12.88 27.53
C LEU A 244 -24.98 -13.70 28.52
N THR A 245 -24.84 -13.49 29.82
CA THR A 245 -25.52 -14.26 30.88
C THR A 245 -26.15 -13.32 31.91
N VAL A 246 -27.48 -13.19 31.89
CA VAL A 246 -28.21 -12.43 32.92
C VAL A 246 -28.26 -13.26 34.20
N ASP A 247 -27.61 -12.79 35.26
CA ASP A 247 -27.67 -13.42 36.59
C ASP A 247 -29.04 -13.15 37.24
N GLU A 248 -29.59 -14.12 38.00
CA GLU A 248 -30.93 -13.94 38.62
C GLU A 248 -30.99 -12.73 39.57
N SER A 249 -29.85 -12.28 40.12
CA SER A 249 -29.74 -11.07 40.95
C SER A 249 -29.86 -9.75 40.18
N GLU A 250 -29.69 -9.75 38.85
CA GLU A 250 -29.89 -8.56 38.02
C GLU A 250 -31.38 -8.30 37.73
N ILE A 251 -32.21 -9.34 37.85
CA ILE A 251 -33.63 -9.33 37.53
C ILE A 251 -34.41 -8.67 38.68
N LYS A 252 -34.43 -7.32 38.68
CA LYS A 252 -35.14 -6.46 39.66
C LYS A 252 -36.67 -6.59 39.64
N VAL A 253 -37.25 -7.54 38.90
CA VAL A 253 -38.68 -7.77 38.76
C VAL A 253 -38.99 -9.15 39.34
N GLU A 254 -39.88 -9.22 40.33
CA GLU A 254 -40.30 -10.49 40.92
C GLU A 254 -40.85 -11.45 39.85
N LYS A 255 -40.25 -12.64 39.76
CA LYS A 255 -40.61 -13.71 38.83
C LYS A 255 -42.06 -14.15 39.08
N TYR A 256 -42.98 -13.75 38.20
CA TYR A 256 -44.40 -14.08 38.35
C TYR A 256 -44.66 -15.58 38.17
N LEU A 257 -44.67 -16.29 39.29
CA LEU A 257 -44.98 -17.73 39.36
C LEU A 257 -46.49 -17.95 39.27
N SER A 258 -46.93 -18.84 38.38
CA SER A 258 -48.31 -19.34 38.41
C SER A 258 -48.62 -20.02 39.74
N VAL A 259 -49.91 -20.18 40.08
CA VAL A 259 -50.33 -20.79 41.36
C VAL A 259 -49.77 -22.20 41.52
N GLU A 260 -49.75 -22.98 40.43
CA GLU A 260 -49.21 -24.35 40.39
C GLU A 260 -47.67 -24.38 40.51
N GLN A 261 -46.97 -23.42 39.89
CA GLN A 261 -45.51 -23.31 40.02
C GLN A 261 -45.10 -22.88 41.44
N ARG A 262 -45.85 -21.97 42.07
CA ARG A 262 -45.64 -21.57 43.47
C ARG A 262 -45.80 -22.75 44.41
N GLN A 263 -46.85 -23.54 44.25
CA GLN A 263 -47.08 -24.76 45.04
C GLN A 263 -45.90 -25.75 44.89
N LYS A 264 -45.40 -25.96 43.66
CA LYS A 264 -44.23 -26.82 43.41
C LYS A 264 -42.93 -26.27 44.01
N GLU A 265 -42.67 -24.97 43.93
CA GLU A 265 -41.49 -24.37 44.60
C GLU A 265 -41.61 -24.41 46.13
N GLU A 266 -42.80 -24.23 46.69
CA GLU A 266 -43.05 -24.35 48.14
C GLU A 266 -42.90 -25.80 48.62
N GLU A 267 -43.41 -26.78 47.88
CA GLU A 267 -43.20 -28.21 48.16
C GLU A 267 -41.73 -28.60 48.08
N LEU A 268 -41.00 -28.12 47.06
CA LEU A 268 -39.59 -28.43 46.88
C LEU A 268 -38.72 -27.77 47.97
N LYS A 269 -38.98 -26.50 48.33
CA LYS A 269 -38.34 -25.83 49.49
C LYS A 269 -38.66 -26.54 50.80
N ARG A 270 -39.90 -26.98 51.01
CA ARG A 270 -40.33 -27.72 52.22
C ARG A 270 -39.61 -29.06 52.33
N ALA A 271 -39.51 -29.82 51.24
CA ALA A 271 -38.77 -31.09 51.17
C ALA A 271 -37.24 -30.90 51.28
N GLU A 272 -36.70 -29.77 50.79
CA GLU A 272 -35.29 -29.43 50.96
C GLU A 272 -34.95 -29.01 52.39
N GLU A 273 -35.81 -28.22 53.05
CA GLU A 273 -35.70 -27.96 54.48
C GLU A 273 -35.82 -29.24 55.31
N GLU A 274 -36.70 -30.17 54.93
CA GLU A 274 -36.85 -31.48 55.56
C GLU A 274 -35.56 -32.30 55.43
N ARG A 275 -35.02 -32.49 54.22
CA ARG A 275 -33.70 -33.11 54.02
C ARG A 275 -32.58 -32.39 54.77
N ARG A 276 -32.64 -31.06 54.94
CA ARG A 276 -31.66 -30.27 55.71
C ARG A 276 -31.85 -30.41 57.24
N ARG A 277 -33.04 -30.77 57.72
CA ARG A 277 -33.27 -31.19 59.12
C ARG A 277 -32.76 -32.61 59.33
N ASP A 278 -33.08 -33.54 58.43
CA ASP A 278 -32.67 -34.94 58.49
C ASP A 278 -31.14 -35.08 58.42
N SER A 279 -30.48 -34.29 57.55
CA SER A 279 -29.01 -34.20 57.48
C SER A 279 -28.36 -33.55 58.70
N LYS A 280 -29.17 -33.00 59.62
CA LYS A 280 -28.74 -32.53 60.95
C LYS A 280 -29.28 -33.42 62.08
N GLY A 281 -29.88 -34.56 61.75
CA GLY A 281 -30.24 -35.61 62.70
C GLY A 281 -28.99 -36.19 63.35
N ASP A 282 -29.05 -36.45 64.66
CA ASP A 282 -27.88 -36.74 65.49
C ASP A 282 -27.03 -37.92 65.00
N ASN A 283 -25.82 -37.63 64.53
CA ASN A 283 -24.76 -38.62 64.33
C ASN A 283 -24.23 -39.09 65.70
N LEU A 284 -24.97 -40.01 66.34
CA LEU A 284 -24.62 -40.64 67.62
C LEU A 284 -23.16 -41.15 67.68
N ARG A 285 -22.63 -41.62 66.54
CA ARG A 285 -21.25 -42.09 66.38
C ARG A 285 -20.19 -40.97 66.45
N GLY A 286 -20.55 -39.73 66.12
CA GLY A 286 -19.67 -38.56 66.26
C GLY A 286 -19.57 -38.12 67.72
N ARG A 287 -20.72 -37.87 68.37
CA ARG A 287 -20.78 -37.42 69.77
C ARG A 287 -20.08 -38.41 70.72
N ALA A 288 -20.23 -39.71 70.50
CA ALA A 288 -19.53 -40.74 71.26
C ALA A 288 -18.01 -40.84 70.97
N LEU A 289 -17.52 -40.25 69.88
CA LEU A 289 -16.10 -40.24 69.52
C LEU A 289 -15.40 -38.99 70.07
N ASP A 290 -16.09 -37.85 70.12
CA ASP A 290 -15.63 -36.66 70.85
C ASP A 290 -15.47 -36.97 72.36
N ASP A 291 -16.50 -37.58 72.99
CA ASP A 291 -16.46 -38.02 74.40
C ASP A 291 -15.39 -39.10 74.70
N MET A 292 -14.83 -39.76 73.67
CA MET A 292 -13.76 -40.76 73.82
C MET A 292 -12.37 -40.24 73.43
N MET A 293 -12.23 -38.94 73.11
CA MET A 293 -10.98 -38.30 72.65
C MET A 293 -10.48 -37.21 73.59
N ASP A 294 -10.87 -37.22 74.88
CA ASP A 294 -10.32 -36.33 75.93
C ASP A 294 -8.87 -36.72 76.30
N GLY A 295 -7.96 -36.47 75.36
CA GLY A 295 -6.60 -36.99 75.34
C GLY A 295 -5.57 -35.94 74.93
N VAL A 296 -5.48 -34.86 75.70
CA VAL A 296 -4.46 -33.80 75.57
C VAL A 296 -4.40 -33.22 74.15
N LEU A 297 -5.48 -32.59 73.73
CA LEU A 297 -5.44 -31.63 72.62
C LEU A 297 -4.41 -30.54 72.96
N GLU A 298 -3.58 -30.15 71.99
CA GLU A 298 -2.75 -28.96 72.13
C GLU A 298 -3.64 -27.77 72.45
N LYS A 299 -3.24 -26.92 73.41
CA LYS A 299 -3.97 -25.70 73.75
C LYS A 299 -3.86 -24.69 72.60
N LYS A 300 -4.71 -24.86 71.58
CA LYS A 300 -5.13 -23.80 70.66
C LYS A 300 -5.41 -22.54 71.49
N LYS A 301 -4.78 -21.43 71.12
CA LYS A 301 -4.90 -20.16 71.85
C LYS A 301 -6.18 -19.38 71.52
N GLU A 302 -6.99 -19.94 70.61
CA GLU A 302 -8.38 -19.58 70.35
C GLU A 302 -9.14 -19.39 71.67
N GLY A 303 -9.53 -18.14 71.94
CA GLY A 303 -10.30 -17.77 73.14
C GLY A 303 -9.50 -17.25 74.35
N ILE A 304 -8.16 -17.15 74.31
CA ILE A 304 -7.39 -16.53 75.42
C ILE A 304 -7.89 -15.10 75.71
N LEU A 305 -8.20 -14.30 74.68
CA LEU A 305 -8.77 -12.95 74.84
C LEU A 305 -10.15 -12.92 75.50
N LYS A 306 -10.89 -14.04 75.55
CA LYS A 306 -12.25 -14.15 76.12
C LYS A 306 -12.28 -14.95 77.43
N MET A 307 -11.12 -15.34 77.94
CA MET A 307 -10.99 -16.03 79.23
C MET A 307 -10.89 -14.99 80.36
N GLU A 308 -11.85 -14.97 81.28
CA GLU A 308 -11.76 -14.23 82.54
C GLU A 308 -11.36 -15.16 83.69
N VAL A 309 -10.55 -14.68 84.64
CA VAL A 309 -10.39 -15.38 85.93
C VAL A 309 -11.65 -15.15 86.75
N PRO A 310 -12.37 -16.20 87.21
CA PRO A 310 -13.57 -16.02 88.02
C PRO A 310 -13.27 -15.23 89.31
N LYS A 311 -14.04 -14.17 89.54
CA LYS A 311 -13.91 -13.29 90.72
C LYS A 311 -14.32 -14.08 91.97
N PRO A 312 -13.46 -14.22 93.01
CA PRO A 312 -13.81 -14.94 94.22
C PRO A 312 -15.00 -14.30 94.97
N ASP A 313 -15.96 -15.08 95.45
CA ASP A 313 -17.22 -14.57 96.00
C ASP A 313 -17.06 -13.53 97.13
N PHE A 314 -16.00 -13.66 97.93
CA PHE A 314 -15.69 -12.74 99.03
C PHE A 314 -15.35 -11.30 98.58
N MET A 315 -15.00 -11.11 97.30
CA MET A 315 -14.84 -9.77 96.68
C MET A 315 -16.12 -8.92 96.73
N SER A 316 -17.27 -9.54 97.01
CA SER A 316 -18.55 -8.85 97.20
C SER A 316 -18.72 -8.25 98.61
N ARG A 317 -17.74 -8.40 99.51
CA ARG A 317 -17.77 -7.92 100.91
C ARG A 317 -16.64 -6.92 101.20
N PRO A 318 -16.82 -5.98 102.14
CA PRO A 318 -15.79 -5.00 102.50
C PRO A 318 -14.45 -5.64 102.94
N GLU A 319 -13.36 -4.96 102.60
CA GLU A 319 -11.97 -5.43 102.80
C GLU A 319 -11.58 -5.62 104.29
N ASP A 320 -12.32 -4.97 105.19
CA ASP A 320 -12.20 -5.09 106.64
C ASP A 320 -12.62 -6.47 107.19
N GLU A 321 -13.48 -7.22 106.48
CA GLU A 321 -13.99 -8.53 106.93
C GLU A 321 -13.10 -9.72 106.50
N TRP A 322 -12.07 -9.50 105.68
CA TRP A 322 -11.29 -10.59 105.07
C TRP A 322 -10.28 -11.24 106.04
N ASN A 323 -10.36 -12.56 106.19
CA ASN A 323 -9.38 -13.40 106.90
C ASN A 323 -8.00 -13.41 106.18
N GLU A 324 -6.96 -13.87 106.88
CA GLU A 324 -5.61 -13.98 106.28
C GLU A 324 -5.56 -14.92 105.06
N ASP A 325 -6.31 -16.02 105.07
CA ASP A 325 -6.34 -16.96 103.94
C ASP A 325 -7.19 -16.45 102.76
N GLU A 326 -8.17 -15.58 103.01
CA GLU A 326 -8.89 -14.83 101.97
C GLU A 326 -7.97 -13.76 101.36
N LYS A 327 -7.15 -13.08 102.18
CA LYS A 327 -6.09 -12.16 101.73
C LYS A 327 -4.96 -12.84 100.94
N LYS A 328 -4.65 -14.12 101.22
CA LYS A 328 -3.77 -14.95 100.36
C LYS A 328 -4.46 -15.30 99.04
N SER A 329 -5.71 -15.75 99.10
CA SER A 329 -6.53 -16.10 97.93
C SER A 329 -6.70 -14.92 96.98
N TYR A 330 -6.88 -13.70 97.51
CA TYR A 330 -6.92 -12.47 96.72
C TYR A 330 -5.60 -12.21 95.98
N LYS A 331 -4.45 -12.34 96.64
CA LYS A 331 -3.13 -12.16 95.98
C LYS A 331 -2.83 -13.23 94.94
N GLU A 332 -3.33 -14.46 95.13
CA GLU A 332 -3.22 -15.51 94.13
C GLU A 332 -4.15 -15.27 92.93
N TYR A 333 -5.36 -14.75 93.16
CA TYR A 333 -6.25 -14.25 92.12
C TYR A 333 -5.66 -13.07 91.35
N GLU A 334 -5.16 -12.04 92.04
CA GLU A 334 -4.51 -10.86 91.45
C GLU A 334 -3.33 -11.27 90.57
N LYS A 335 -2.47 -12.17 91.08
CA LYS A 335 -1.36 -12.74 90.31
C LYS A 335 -1.85 -13.46 89.05
N LYS A 336 -2.84 -14.36 89.16
CA LYS A 336 -3.38 -15.11 88.01
C LYS A 336 -4.09 -14.20 87.00
N ALA A 337 -4.80 -13.19 87.45
CA ALA A 337 -5.46 -12.19 86.60
C ALA A 337 -4.43 -11.35 85.84
N LYS A 338 -3.30 -11.01 86.48
CA LYS A 338 -2.19 -10.30 85.82
C LYS A 338 -1.40 -11.20 84.86
N GLU A 339 -1.11 -12.44 85.24
CA GLU A 339 -0.46 -13.41 84.34
C GLU A 339 -1.33 -13.67 83.10
N LEU A 340 -2.66 -13.75 83.27
CA LEU A 340 -3.60 -13.87 82.17
C LEU A 340 -3.69 -12.60 81.31
N SER A 341 -3.77 -11.40 81.91
CA SER A 341 -3.82 -10.15 81.11
C SER A 341 -2.53 -9.91 80.34
N GLU A 342 -1.38 -10.28 80.91
CA GLU A 342 -0.10 -10.28 80.19
C GLU A 342 -0.06 -11.31 79.06
N GLU A 343 -0.66 -12.51 79.19
CA GLU A 343 -0.77 -13.46 78.08
C GLU A 343 -1.76 -12.98 77.01
N GLN A 344 -2.88 -12.37 77.40
CA GLN A 344 -3.85 -11.74 76.51
C GLN A 344 -3.22 -10.60 75.69
N GLU A 345 -2.41 -9.73 76.32
CA GLU A 345 -1.73 -8.64 75.61
C GLU A 345 -0.66 -9.18 74.64
N LYS A 346 0.07 -10.24 75.05
CA LYS A 346 1.03 -10.94 74.17
C LYS A 346 0.31 -11.60 72.99
N HIS A 347 -0.86 -12.21 73.19
CA HIS A 347 -1.66 -12.81 72.13
C HIS A 347 -2.25 -11.76 71.18
N ARG A 348 -2.83 -10.68 71.72
CA ARG A 348 -3.36 -9.54 70.96
C ARG A 348 -2.28 -8.95 70.06
N LYS A 349 -1.09 -8.67 70.60
CA LYS A 349 0.05 -8.16 69.82
C LYS A 349 0.55 -9.15 68.77
N ALA A 350 0.54 -10.45 69.05
CA ALA A 350 0.87 -11.46 68.05
C ALA A 350 -0.11 -11.41 66.86
N LEU A 351 -1.42 -11.46 67.14
CA LEU A 351 -2.49 -11.35 66.14
C LEU A 351 -2.42 -10.04 65.34
N GLU A 352 -2.21 -8.89 65.99
CA GLU A 352 -2.01 -7.60 65.33
C GLU A 352 -0.81 -7.61 64.37
N THR A 353 0.29 -8.29 64.73
CA THR A 353 1.45 -8.43 63.83
C THR A 353 1.24 -9.47 62.73
N GLU A 354 0.42 -10.50 62.94
CA GLU A 354 0.01 -11.44 61.89
C GLU A 354 -0.86 -10.70 60.86
N MET A 355 -1.88 -9.96 61.32
CA MET A 355 -2.77 -9.16 60.49
C MET A 355 -2.00 -8.15 59.64
N LYS A 356 -1.09 -7.37 60.24
CA LYS A 356 -0.27 -6.38 59.52
C LYS A 356 0.69 -7.02 58.51
N LYS A 357 1.23 -8.22 58.81
CA LYS A 357 2.04 -8.98 57.84
C LYS A 357 1.21 -9.49 56.67
N LEU A 358 -0.01 -9.97 56.92
CA LEU A 358 -0.92 -10.42 55.86
C LEU A 358 -1.38 -9.23 54.97
N GLN A 359 -1.71 -8.09 55.57
CA GLN A 359 -2.04 -6.85 54.85
C GLN A 359 -0.85 -6.37 54.00
N ALA A 360 0.37 -6.34 54.55
CA ALA A 360 1.58 -5.97 53.80
C ALA A 360 1.88 -6.95 52.65
N ALA A 361 1.76 -8.27 52.89
CA ALA A 361 1.96 -9.29 51.87
C ALA A 361 0.87 -9.32 50.79
N ILE A 362 -0.33 -8.81 51.06
CA ILE A 362 -1.34 -8.51 50.04
C ILE A 362 -0.87 -7.34 49.19
N GLN A 363 -0.50 -6.20 49.81
CA GLN A 363 -0.05 -5.00 49.10
C GLN A 363 1.19 -5.25 48.22
N GLU A 364 2.18 -5.99 48.73
CA GLU A 364 3.39 -6.38 47.97
C GLU A 364 3.03 -7.24 46.75
N ALA A 365 2.17 -8.25 46.92
CA ALA A 365 1.75 -9.12 45.83
C ALA A 365 0.91 -8.39 44.77
N THR A 366 0.03 -7.46 45.17
CA THR A 366 -0.78 -6.69 44.21
C THR A 366 0.05 -5.63 43.48
N HIS A 367 1.03 -4.99 44.12
CA HIS A 367 1.94 -4.06 43.43
C HIS A 367 2.87 -4.81 42.47
N GLY A 368 3.42 -5.96 42.89
CA GLY A 368 4.23 -6.81 42.01
C GLY A 368 3.46 -7.36 40.80
N PHE A 369 2.14 -7.52 40.90
CA PHE A 369 1.29 -7.81 39.74
C PHE A 369 1.12 -6.58 38.82
N ASP A 370 0.91 -5.39 39.38
CA ASP A 370 0.76 -4.16 38.58
C ASP A 370 2.05 -3.83 37.79
N ASP A 371 3.23 -4.12 38.35
CA ASP A 371 4.53 -4.06 37.65
C ASP A 371 4.61 -5.05 36.47
N ILE A 372 4.09 -6.27 36.62
CA ILE A 372 4.03 -7.29 35.56
C ILE A 372 3.04 -6.85 34.46
N LEU A 373 1.90 -6.27 34.83
CA LEU A 373 0.94 -5.75 33.87
C LEU A 373 1.50 -4.53 33.11
N THR A 374 2.30 -3.69 33.76
CA THR A 374 3.00 -2.56 33.13
C THR A 374 3.99 -3.05 32.05
N LYS A 375 4.77 -4.10 32.35
CA LYS A 375 5.66 -4.75 31.36
C LYS A 375 4.87 -5.40 30.22
N LEU A 376 3.69 -5.97 30.50
CA LEU A 376 2.79 -6.48 29.46
C LEU A 376 2.21 -5.34 28.60
N PHE A 377 1.99 -4.14 29.15
CA PHE A 377 1.58 -2.95 28.41
C PHE A 377 2.69 -2.43 27.48
N GLU A 378 3.94 -2.35 27.97
CA GLU A 378 5.10 -2.01 27.13
C GLU A 378 5.27 -3.01 25.98
N ARG A 379 5.22 -4.31 26.28
CA ARG A 379 5.22 -5.40 25.29
C ARG A 379 4.08 -5.27 24.29
N LYS A 380 2.87 -4.90 24.75
CA LYS A 380 1.68 -4.66 23.91
C LYS A 380 1.87 -3.49 22.95
N VAL A 381 2.41 -2.36 23.41
CA VAL A 381 2.72 -1.18 22.56
C VAL A 381 3.77 -1.55 21.50
N ASN A 382 4.82 -2.27 21.89
CA ASN A 382 5.86 -2.71 20.95
C ASN A 382 5.32 -3.74 19.94
N CYS A 383 4.42 -4.65 20.35
CA CYS A 383 3.70 -5.52 19.41
C CYS A 383 2.89 -4.70 18.39
N GLU A 384 2.18 -3.64 18.81
CA GLU A 384 1.44 -2.79 17.88
C GLU A 384 2.35 -2.06 16.90
N MET A 385 3.50 -1.52 17.34
CA MET A 385 4.51 -0.94 16.45
C MET A 385 4.94 -1.93 15.36
N VAL A 386 5.28 -3.17 15.74
CA VAL A 386 5.67 -4.23 14.79
C VAL A 386 4.53 -4.58 13.83
N ILE A 387 3.31 -4.68 14.34
CA ILE A 387 2.11 -4.93 13.52
C ILE A 387 1.94 -3.80 12.48
N TYR A 388 2.05 -2.54 12.87
CA TYR A 388 1.94 -1.41 11.94
C TYR A 388 3.10 -1.33 10.93
N GLN A 389 4.31 -1.78 11.28
CA GLN A 389 5.44 -1.90 10.34
C GLN A 389 5.12 -2.91 9.22
N GLU A 390 4.60 -4.09 9.55
CA GLU A 390 4.27 -5.11 8.55
C GLU A 390 2.97 -4.79 7.80
N GLU A 391 1.98 -4.17 8.45
CA GLU A 391 0.75 -3.66 7.80
C GLU A 391 1.08 -2.52 6.80
N LEU A 392 2.09 -1.67 7.08
CA LEU A 392 2.59 -0.68 6.13
C LEU A 392 3.27 -1.31 4.91
N LYS A 393 4.05 -2.39 5.09
CA LYS A 393 4.63 -3.13 3.95
C LYS A 393 3.54 -3.75 3.07
N ILE A 394 2.50 -4.32 3.66
CA ILE A 394 1.33 -4.83 2.92
C ILE A 394 0.65 -3.71 2.13
N LEU A 395 0.45 -2.52 2.73
CA LEU A 395 -0.13 -1.37 2.04
C LEU A 395 0.72 -0.91 0.85
N ASN A 396 2.04 -0.84 1.01
CA ASN A 396 2.97 -0.47 -0.07
C ASN A 396 2.95 -1.49 -1.22
N LEU A 397 2.92 -2.79 -0.92
CA LEU A 397 2.81 -3.85 -1.92
C LEU A 397 1.45 -3.80 -2.64
N ALA A 398 0.35 -3.61 -1.91
CA ALA A 398 -0.98 -3.44 -2.49
C ALA A 398 -1.06 -2.19 -3.38
N GLN A 399 -0.37 -1.10 -3.03
CA GLN A 399 -0.26 0.10 -3.87
C GLN A 399 0.55 -0.16 -5.15
N SER A 400 1.64 -0.95 -5.09
CA SER A 400 2.38 -1.38 -6.28
C SER A 400 1.48 -2.18 -7.23
N LEU A 401 0.78 -3.19 -6.70
CA LEU A 401 -0.14 -4.04 -7.46
C LEU A 401 -1.28 -3.23 -8.11
N LEU A 402 -1.85 -2.26 -7.40
CA LEU A 402 -2.88 -1.37 -7.94
C LEU A 402 -2.34 -0.43 -9.02
N MET A 403 -1.10 0.05 -8.89
CA MET A 403 -0.44 0.88 -9.90
C MET A 403 -0.13 0.06 -11.17
N GLU A 404 0.35 -1.17 -11.01
CA GLU A 404 0.59 -2.12 -12.11
C GLU A 404 -0.71 -2.41 -12.88
N GLU A 405 -1.82 -2.63 -12.18
CA GLU A 405 -3.13 -2.85 -12.80
C GLU A 405 -3.66 -1.60 -13.53
N GLN A 406 -3.46 -0.39 -12.98
CA GLN A 406 -3.81 0.86 -13.66
C GLN A 406 -2.97 1.11 -14.93
N LEU A 407 -1.68 0.77 -14.89
CA LEU A 407 -0.79 0.85 -16.05
C LEU A 407 -1.18 -0.17 -17.13
N HIS A 408 -1.47 -1.41 -16.75
CA HIS A 408 -1.89 -2.46 -17.68
C HIS A 408 -3.21 -2.12 -18.38
N ASN A 409 -4.24 -1.69 -17.63
CA ASN A 409 -5.51 -1.24 -18.20
C ASN A 409 -5.33 -0.05 -19.17
N SER A 410 -4.38 0.85 -18.87
CA SER A 410 -4.02 1.96 -19.76
C SER A 410 -3.32 1.47 -21.04
N GLU A 411 -2.44 0.48 -20.94
CA GLU A 411 -1.74 -0.15 -22.06
C GLU A 411 -2.72 -0.90 -22.99
N GLU A 412 -3.69 -1.64 -22.45
CA GLU A 412 -4.77 -2.24 -23.25
C GLU A 412 -5.57 -1.16 -24.01
N GLU A 413 -5.96 -0.07 -23.32
CA GLU A 413 -6.66 1.06 -23.93
C GLU A 413 -5.85 1.69 -25.07
N PHE A 414 -4.54 1.89 -24.91
CA PHE A 414 -3.67 2.43 -25.97
C PHE A 414 -3.46 1.43 -27.10
N SER A 415 -3.32 0.15 -26.81
CA SER A 415 -3.18 -0.93 -27.80
C SER A 415 -4.42 -1.03 -28.69
N HIS A 416 -5.62 -0.97 -28.11
CA HIS A 416 -6.88 -0.99 -28.86
C HIS A 416 -7.10 0.30 -29.68
N LYS A 417 -6.61 1.45 -29.22
CA LYS A 417 -6.59 2.71 -30.01
C LYS A 417 -5.60 2.62 -31.18
N LEU A 418 -4.43 2.03 -30.97
CA LEU A 418 -3.40 1.79 -32.00
C LEU A 418 -3.89 0.82 -33.08
N GLU A 419 -4.50 -0.29 -32.69
CA GLU A 419 -5.09 -1.28 -33.61
C GLU A 419 -6.13 -0.63 -34.55
N LYS A 420 -7.06 0.16 -34.00
CA LYS A 420 -8.04 0.94 -34.79
C LYS A 420 -7.36 1.91 -35.75
N ALA A 421 -6.32 2.62 -35.30
CA ALA A 421 -5.56 3.53 -36.16
C ALA A 421 -4.81 2.80 -37.28
N MET A 422 -4.29 1.59 -37.01
CA MET A 422 -3.66 0.72 -38.02
C MET A 422 -4.68 0.18 -39.04
N GLY A 423 -5.89 -0.18 -38.59
CA GLY A 423 -7.00 -0.56 -39.47
C GLY A 423 -7.40 0.58 -40.42
N LEU A 424 -7.63 1.79 -39.88
CA LEU A 424 -7.94 2.98 -40.68
C LEU A 424 -6.81 3.35 -41.65
N LYS A 425 -5.55 3.29 -41.20
CA LYS A 425 -4.37 3.49 -42.07
C LYS A 425 -4.36 2.50 -43.23
N THR A 426 -4.72 1.23 -43.00
CA THR A 426 -4.77 0.19 -44.02
C THR A 426 -5.87 0.49 -45.05
N GLN A 427 -7.08 0.81 -44.60
CA GLN A 427 -8.21 1.21 -45.47
C GLN A 427 -7.84 2.42 -46.35
N ILE A 428 -7.28 3.48 -45.76
CA ILE A 428 -6.83 4.68 -46.49
C ILE A 428 -5.70 4.32 -47.48
N SER A 429 -4.81 3.38 -47.14
CA SER A 429 -3.74 2.93 -48.04
C SER A 429 -4.30 2.17 -49.25
N GLU A 430 -5.33 1.34 -49.06
CA GLU A 430 -6.04 0.70 -50.16
C GLU A 430 -6.78 1.70 -51.06
N GLU A 431 -7.45 2.69 -50.47
CA GLU A 431 -8.12 3.75 -51.24
C GLU A 431 -7.13 4.57 -52.07
N ILE A 432 -6.01 4.99 -51.47
CA ILE A 432 -4.91 5.65 -52.18
C ILE A 432 -4.41 4.77 -53.34
N GLN A 433 -4.32 3.45 -53.16
CA GLN A 433 -3.88 2.54 -54.22
C GLN A 433 -4.93 2.39 -55.34
N LYS A 434 -6.23 2.38 -55.01
CA LYS A 434 -7.34 2.41 -55.99
C LYS A 434 -7.30 3.71 -56.80
N TYR A 435 -7.18 4.87 -56.14
CA TYR A 435 -7.10 6.17 -56.81
C TYR A 435 -5.84 6.35 -57.67
N LYS A 436 -4.67 5.82 -57.25
CA LYS A 436 -3.48 5.79 -58.11
C LYS A 436 -3.73 5.04 -59.42
N SER A 437 -4.28 3.82 -59.35
CA SER A 437 -4.60 3.04 -60.55
C SER A 437 -5.58 3.78 -61.48
N ILE A 438 -6.57 4.48 -60.92
CA ILE A 438 -7.49 5.30 -61.71
C ILE A 438 -6.75 6.47 -62.40
N VAL A 439 -5.88 7.18 -61.68
CA VAL A 439 -5.07 8.28 -62.23
C VAL A 439 -4.10 7.80 -63.30
N ASP A 440 -3.47 6.63 -63.12
CA ASP A 440 -2.55 6.06 -64.10
C ASP A 440 -3.28 5.60 -65.38
N ASN A 441 -4.48 5.03 -65.26
CA ASN A 441 -5.35 4.77 -66.42
C ASN A 441 -5.74 6.06 -67.17
N PHE A 442 -6.04 7.14 -66.45
CA PHE A 442 -6.35 8.44 -67.08
C PHE A 442 -5.14 9.04 -67.83
N LYS A 443 -3.91 8.86 -67.33
CA LYS A 443 -2.69 9.25 -68.05
C LYS A 443 -2.55 8.48 -69.36
N GLU A 444 -2.76 7.16 -69.35
CA GLU A 444 -2.71 6.35 -70.56
C GLU A 444 -3.73 6.82 -71.61
N VAL A 445 -4.96 7.17 -71.19
CA VAL A 445 -5.98 7.75 -72.09
C VAL A 445 -5.54 9.12 -72.63
N TYR A 446 -4.96 9.98 -71.79
CA TYR A 446 -4.46 11.30 -72.18
C TYR A 446 -3.29 11.20 -73.17
N ASP A 447 -2.29 10.36 -72.90
CA ASP A 447 -1.12 10.15 -73.76
C ASP A 447 -1.55 9.61 -75.14
N ASN A 448 -2.54 8.71 -75.18
CA ASN A 448 -3.15 8.24 -76.44
C ASN A 448 -3.88 9.37 -77.19
N ALA A 449 -4.66 10.22 -76.50
CA ALA A 449 -5.35 11.35 -77.13
C ALA A 449 -4.37 12.39 -77.70
N VAL A 450 -3.32 12.72 -76.95
CA VAL A 450 -2.22 13.61 -77.38
C VAL A 450 -1.42 13.02 -78.56
N ALA A 451 -1.33 11.69 -78.65
CA ALA A 451 -0.73 11.03 -79.80
C ALA A 451 -1.61 11.10 -81.07
N GLU A 452 -2.94 11.11 -80.92
CA GLU A 452 -3.89 11.24 -82.03
C GLU A 452 -4.01 12.69 -82.54
N ASP A 453 -4.10 13.67 -81.63
CA ASP A 453 -4.11 15.10 -81.98
C ASP A 453 -2.87 15.48 -82.82
N LYS A 454 -1.69 14.99 -82.44
CA LYS A 454 -0.44 15.18 -83.21
C LYS A 454 -0.50 14.59 -84.63
N ARG A 455 -1.31 13.56 -84.88
CA ARG A 455 -1.57 13.03 -86.23
C ARG A 455 -2.50 13.94 -87.02
N ILE A 456 -3.55 14.46 -86.37
CA ILE A 456 -4.55 15.35 -87.00
C ILE A 456 -3.92 16.68 -87.41
N ARG A 457 -3.14 17.34 -86.53
CA ARG A 457 -2.46 18.61 -86.86
C ARG A 457 -1.53 18.46 -88.08
N ALA A 458 -0.81 17.34 -88.16
CA ALA A 458 0.05 17.00 -89.29
C ALA A 458 -0.70 16.73 -90.61
N GLN A 459 -2.03 16.54 -90.59
CA GLN A 459 -2.87 16.51 -91.79
C GLN A 459 -3.48 17.88 -92.13
N THR A 460 -3.73 18.75 -91.14
CA THR A 460 -4.39 20.05 -91.38
C THR A 460 -3.46 21.14 -91.90
N ASP A 461 -2.17 21.10 -91.56
CA ASP A 461 -1.19 22.11 -91.99
C ASP A 461 -0.96 22.14 -93.53
N ASP A 462 -1.39 21.11 -94.25
CA ASP A 462 -1.30 21.01 -95.72
C ASP A 462 -2.38 21.84 -96.47
N VAL A 463 -3.35 22.45 -95.75
CA VAL A 463 -4.57 23.05 -96.34
C VAL A 463 -4.57 24.60 -96.29
N SER A 464 -3.74 25.23 -97.12
CA SER A 464 -3.64 26.70 -97.27
C SER A 464 -4.81 27.37 -98.03
N SER A 465 -6.05 26.89 -97.88
CA SER A 465 -7.18 27.22 -98.77
C SER A 465 -7.89 28.56 -98.50
N LEU A 466 -7.86 29.06 -97.27
CA LEU A 466 -8.83 30.07 -96.82
C LEU A 466 -8.60 31.49 -97.37
N HIS A 467 -7.34 31.89 -97.61
CA HIS A 467 -7.01 33.27 -98.01
C HIS A 467 -7.49 33.60 -99.44
N LEU A 468 -7.39 32.64 -100.36
CA LEU A 468 -7.83 32.77 -101.76
C LEU A 468 -9.35 32.97 -101.89
N ALA A 469 -10.13 32.58 -100.89
CA ALA A 469 -11.59 32.62 -100.94
C ALA A 469 -12.19 34.03 -100.85
N SER A 470 -11.42 35.03 -100.38
CA SER A 470 -11.89 36.41 -100.17
C SER A 470 -11.62 37.33 -101.37
N GLU A 471 -10.43 37.27 -101.96
CA GLU A 471 -10.07 38.18 -103.07
C GLU A 471 -10.86 37.89 -104.36
N GLY A 472 -11.15 36.61 -104.62
CA GLY A 472 -11.90 36.18 -105.81
C GLY A 472 -13.36 36.65 -105.86
N THR A 473 -14.03 36.93 -104.73
CA THR A 473 -15.43 37.39 -104.73
C THR A 473 -15.54 38.84 -105.20
N SER A 474 -14.60 39.69 -104.77
CA SER A 474 -14.51 41.10 -105.19
C SER A 474 -14.22 41.23 -106.69
N GLN A 475 -13.34 40.36 -107.23
CA GLN A 475 -13.08 40.30 -108.67
C GLN A 475 -14.32 39.84 -109.46
N MET A 476 -15.04 38.82 -108.97
CA MET A 476 -16.20 38.25 -109.68
C MET A 476 -17.39 39.22 -109.77
N MET A 477 -17.68 39.99 -108.71
CA MET A 477 -18.74 41.01 -108.75
C MET A 477 -18.44 42.07 -109.83
N LYS A 478 -17.18 42.46 -110.00
CA LYS A 478 -16.76 43.44 -111.00
C LYS A 478 -16.93 42.91 -112.44
N ALA A 479 -16.61 41.63 -112.66
CA ALA A 479 -16.83 40.98 -113.95
C ALA A 479 -18.33 40.88 -114.33
N MET A 480 -19.24 40.79 -113.36
CA MET A 480 -20.69 40.84 -113.61
C MET A 480 -21.14 42.22 -114.11
N GLU A 481 -20.58 43.31 -113.57
CA GLU A 481 -20.90 44.67 -114.03
C GLU A 481 -20.45 44.91 -115.47
N ASP A 482 -19.35 44.30 -115.91
CA ASP A 482 -18.92 44.31 -117.30
C ASP A 482 -19.82 43.45 -118.20
N LEU A 483 -20.25 42.26 -117.73
CA LEU A 483 -21.11 41.35 -118.49
C LEU A 483 -22.57 41.80 -118.63
N ASP A 484 -23.08 42.68 -117.75
CA ASP A 484 -24.45 43.21 -117.81
C ASP A 484 -24.60 44.43 -118.74
N ARG A 485 -23.48 45.00 -119.23
CA ARG A 485 -23.49 46.22 -120.07
C ARG A 485 -24.32 46.06 -121.36
N PRO A 486 -24.97 47.12 -121.86
CA PRO A 486 -25.79 47.05 -123.07
C PRO A 486 -24.96 46.74 -124.33
N GLU A 487 -23.65 47.04 -124.35
CA GLU A 487 -22.75 46.62 -125.44
C GLU A 487 -22.64 45.08 -125.60
N ASN A 488 -22.99 44.30 -124.56
CA ASN A 488 -22.93 42.84 -124.56
C ASN A 488 -24.30 42.18 -124.85
N MET A 489 -25.33 42.97 -125.19
CA MET A 489 -26.65 42.48 -125.57
C MET A 489 -26.64 41.94 -127.02
N PRO A 490 -27.17 40.74 -127.30
CA PRO A 490 -27.29 40.23 -128.67
C PRO A 490 -28.22 41.09 -129.54
N GLU A 491 -27.84 41.31 -130.81
CA GLU A 491 -28.49 42.29 -131.71
C GLU A 491 -29.98 42.00 -131.98
N ASP A 492 -30.41 40.74 -131.93
CA ASP A 492 -31.81 40.30 -132.15
C ASP A 492 -32.67 40.25 -130.86
N LEU A 493 -32.14 40.66 -129.70
CA LEU A 493 -32.82 40.50 -128.40
C LEU A 493 -33.59 41.74 -127.96
N ASP A 494 -34.84 41.55 -127.50
CA ASP A 494 -35.63 42.61 -126.83
C ASP A 494 -34.90 43.08 -125.55
N PRO A 495 -34.61 44.38 -125.38
CA PRO A 495 -34.04 44.95 -124.16
C PRO A 495 -34.81 44.55 -122.88
N SER A 496 -36.13 44.39 -122.95
CA SER A 496 -36.92 43.97 -121.78
C SER A 496 -36.62 42.53 -121.34
N VAL A 497 -36.11 41.69 -122.24
CA VAL A 497 -35.67 40.32 -121.94
C VAL A 497 -34.21 40.33 -121.45
N TRP A 498 -33.35 41.16 -122.04
CA TRP A 498 -31.97 41.35 -121.56
C TRP A 498 -31.93 41.84 -120.11
N GLU A 499 -32.71 42.88 -119.79
CA GLU A 499 -32.76 43.42 -118.42
C GLU A 499 -33.20 42.35 -117.40
N ARG A 500 -34.24 41.58 -117.72
CA ARG A 500 -34.70 40.45 -116.87
C ARG A 500 -33.66 39.34 -116.74
N PHE A 501 -32.87 39.08 -117.78
CA PHE A 501 -31.76 38.11 -117.72
C PHE A 501 -30.62 38.60 -116.81
N CYS A 502 -30.20 39.86 -116.94
CA CYS A 502 -29.19 40.47 -116.08
C CYS A 502 -29.64 40.51 -114.61
N GLN A 503 -30.90 40.89 -114.34
CA GLN A 503 -31.47 40.84 -112.99
C GLN A 503 -31.48 39.41 -112.42
N ALA A 504 -31.91 38.40 -113.18
CA ALA A 504 -31.88 37.00 -112.73
C ALA A 504 -30.44 36.50 -112.46
N ARG A 505 -29.48 36.89 -113.32
CA ARG A 505 -28.05 36.60 -113.15
C ARG A 505 -27.51 37.20 -111.85
N ARG A 506 -27.81 38.47 -111.55
CA ARG A 506 -27.41 39.12 -110.28
C ARG A 506 -27.99 38.42 -109.06
N VAL A 507 -29.32 38.23 -109.03
CA VAL A 507 -30.01 37.59 -107.90
C VAL A 507 -29.45 36.18 -107.61
N LYS A 508 -29.14 35.41 -108.65
CA LYS A 508 -28.55 34.07 -108.48
C LYS A 508 -27.15 34.13 -107.86
N VAL A 509 -26.22 34.90 -108.43
CA VAL A 509 -24.85 34.96 -107.88
C VAL A 509 -24.84 35.59 -106.49
N GLU A 510 -25.64 36.62 -106.23
CA GLU A 510 -25.81 37.17 -104.89
C GLU A 510 -26.37 36.16 -103.88
N SER A 511 -27.27 35.26 -104.28
CA SER A 511 -27.78 34.21 -103.38
C SER A 511 -26.65 33.28 -102.92
N GLU A 512 -25.79 32.85 -103.85
CA GLU A 512 -24.66 31.95 -103.59
C GLU A 512 -23.53 32.65 -102.81
N GLN A 513 -23.25 33.92 -103.10
CA GLN A 513 -22.32 34.71 -102.28
C GLN A 513 -22.87 34.99 -100.89
N ARG A 514 -24.19 35.06 -100.69
CA ARG A 514 -24.80 35.28 -99.38
C ARG A 514 -24.73 34.01 -98.51
N GLU A 515 -24.92 32.82 -99.08
CA GLU A 515 -24.66 31.56 -98.39
C GLU A 515 -23.16 31.42 -98.05
N LYS A 516 -22.26 31.74 -99.00
CA LYS A 516 -20.81 31.78 -98.74
C LYS A 516 -20.43 32.79 -97.65
N MET A 517 -21.11 33.95 -97.60
CA MET A 517 -20.89 34.98 -96.59
C MET A 517 -21.39 34.56 -95.21
N VAL A 518 -22.49 33.80 -95.10
CA VAL A 518 -22.92 33.21 -93.82
C VAL A 518 -21.84 32.29 -93.26
N PHE A 519 -21.20 31.47 -94.11
CA PHE A 519 -20.04 30.64 -93.71
C PHE A 519 -18.79 31.47 -93.35
N GLN A 520 -18.65 32.69 -93.86
CA GLN A 520 -17.56 33.63 -93.52
C GLN A 520 -17.86 34.53 -92.31
N LEU A 521 -19.13 34.61 -91.88
CA LEU A 521 -19.57 35.39 -90.72
C LEU A 521 -19.74 34.55 -89.45
N ASP A 522 -19.43 33.25 -89.50
CA ASP A 522 -19.15 32.40 -88.33
C ASP A 522 -17.81 32.83 -87.70
N LEU A 523 -17.87 33.98 -87.01
CA LEU A 523 -16.71 34.76 -86.64
C LEU A 523 -16.19 34.38 -85.25
N MET A 524 -14.99 33.82 -85.22
CA MET A 524 -14.22 33.59 -83.99
C MET A 524 -13.92 34.91 -83.26
N VAL A 525 -14.68 35.21 -82.20
CA VAL A 525 -14.54 36.45 -81.42
C VAL A 525 -13.35 36.36 -80.47
N GLN A 526 -12.32 37.17 -80.70
CA GLN A 526 -11.15 37.23 -79.82
C GLN A 526 -11.46 37.97 -78.50
N ILE A 527 -11.52 37.22 -77.39
CA ILE A 527 -11.67 37.78 -76.04
C ILE A 527 -10.29 37.97 -75.42
N LEU A 528 -9.84 39.23 -75.24
CA LEU A 528 -8.59 39.52 -74.54
C LEU A 528 -8.76 39.42 -73.02
N LEU A 529 -8.52 38.22 -72.49
CA LEU A 529 -8.40 37.96 -71.05
C LEU A 529 -7.00 38.36 -70.54
N LYS A 530 -6.91 38.79 -69.28
CA LYS A 530 -5.60 39.12 -68.65
C LYS A 530 -4.95 37.87 -68.06
N GLN A 531 -3.62 37.88 -67.96
CA GLN A 531 -2.86 36.83 -67.27
C GLN A 531 -3.39 36.66 -65.83
N GLY A 532 -3.73 35.43 -65.45
CA GLY A 532 -4.44 35.13 -64.19
C GLY A 532 -5.99 35.12 -64.30
N GLN A 533 -6.55 35.25 -65.50
CA GLN A 533 -7.96 34.95 -65.81
C GLN A 533 -8.12 33.74 -66.75
N VAL A 534 -7.01 33.06 -67.06
CA VAL A 534 -6.89 31.84 -67.87
C VAL A 534 -5.85 30.99 -67.15
N GLU A 535 -6.23 29.79 -66.70
CA GLU A 535 -5.36 28.87 -65.96
C GLU A 535 -4.88 27.71 -66.86
N VAL A 536 -4.33 28.08 -68.03
CA VAL A 536 -3.69 27.15 -68.98
C VAL A 536 -2.18 27.29 -68.85
N GLU A 537 -1.43 26.18 -68.93
CA GLU A 537 0.03 26.19 -68.80
C GLU A 537 0.67 27.05 -69.90
N THR A 538 1.28 28.18 -69.53
CA THR A 538 1.88 29.13 -70.47
C THR A 538 3.24 28.65 -70.98
N GLY A 539 3.22 27.60 -71.81
CA GLY A 539 4.33 27.26 -72.69
C GLY A 539 4.65 28.39 -73.68
N ARG A 540 5.77 28.29 -74.40
CA ARG A 540 6.20 29.32 -75.36
C ARG A 540 5.24 29.55 -76.53
N PHE A 541 4.31 28.62 -76.76
CA PHE A 541 3.23 28.70 -77.72
C PHE A 541 2.11 27.76 -77.27
N VAL A 542 0.87 28.25 -77.17
CA VAL A 542 -0.33 27.43 -76.91
C VAL A 542 -1.38 27.88 -77.94
N PRO A 543 -1.61 27.09 -79.02
CA PRO A 543 -2.45 27.50 -80.14
C PRO A 543 -3.90 27.00 -80.03
N ASP A 544 -4.26 26.30 -78.96
CA ASP A 544 -5.51 25.55 -78.84
C ASP A 544 -6.14 25.80 -77.47
N PHE A 545 -7.46 25.91 -77.47
CA PHE A 545 -8.32 26.15 -76.30
C PHE A 545 -9.64 25.36 -76.42
N SER A 546 -9.68 24.34 -77.27
CA SER A 546 -10.91 23.57 -77.58
C SER A 546 -11.43 22.75 -76.39
N ASP A 547 -10.60 22.58 -75.36
CA ASP A 547 -10.86 21.91 -74.07
C ASP A 547 -11.21 22.89 -72.92
N SER A 548 -11.18 24.21 -73.17
CA SER A 548 -11.18 25.22 -72.13
C SER A 548 -12.60 25.61 -71.69
N GLU A 549 -13.01 25.18 -70.49
CA GLU A 549 -14.32 25.47 -69.91
C GLU A 549 -14.44 26.91 -69.32
N LEU A 550 -15.58 27.56 -69.59
CA LEU A 550 -15.87 28.91 -69.05
C LEU A 550 -16.42 28.83 -67.62
N LEU A 551 -15.53 28.78 -66.63
CA LEU A 551 -15.89 28.78 -65.22
C LEU A 551 -16.40 30.14 -64.73
N ASN A 552 -17.43 30.13 -63.88
CA ASN A 552 -17.90 31.34 -63.22
C ASN A 552 -16.92 31.76 -62.11
N ARG A 553 -16.49 33.03 -62.13
CA ARG A 553 -15.54 33.61 -61.17
C ARG A 553 -15.88 33.32 -59.70
N ASN A 554 -17.17 33.31 -59.33
CA ASN A 554 -17.59 33.10 -57.94
C ASN A 554 -17.13 31.73 -57.42
N VAL A 555 -17.18 30.67 -58.25
CA VAL A 555 -16.75 29.30 -57.88
C VAL A 555 -15.26 29.29 -57.55
N VAL A 556 -14.45 29.99 -58.35
CA VAL A 556 -13.01 30.12 -58.14
C VAL A 556 -12.70 30.96 -56.89
N GLU A 557 -13.46 32.03 -56.62
CA GLU A 557 -13.28 32.88 -55.44
C GLU A 557 -13.74 32.20 -54.13
N GLU A 558 -14.84 31.44 -54.16
CA GLU A 558 -15.31 30.60 -53.06
C GLU A 558 -14.30 29.49 -52.72
N LEU A 559 -13.84 28.74 -53.72
CA LEU A 559 -12.84 27.69 -53.55
C LEU A 559 -11.51 28.25 -53.03
N ASN A 560 -11.06 29.39 -53.55
CA ASN A 560 -9.89 30.11 -53.01
C ASN A 560 -10.11 30.58 -51.56
N GLY A 561 -11.35 30.95 -51.19
CA GLY A 561 -11.74 31.22 -49.81
C GLY A 561 -11.55 29.99 -48.91
N THR A 562 -12.06 28.83 -49.32
CA THR A 562 -11.90 27.55 -48.60
C THR A 562 -10.43 27.14 -48.49
N ILE A 563 -9.65 27.23 -49.58
CA ILE A 563 -8.21 26.92 -49.59
C ILE A 563 -7.44 27.83 -48.62
N ARG A 564 -7.75 29.13 -48.58
CA ARG A 564 -7.13 30.07 -47.64
C ARG A 564 -7.51 29.77 -46.19
N ALA A 565 -8.77 29.43 -45.91
CA ALA A 565 -9.21 29.06 -44.57
C ALA A 565 -8.53 27.79 -44.06
N LEU A 566 -8.47 26.73 -44.88
CA LEU A 566 -7.74 25.49 -44.58
C LEU A 566 -6.23 25.74 -44.42
N GLY A 567 -5.65 26.62 -45.24
CA GLY A 567 -4.27 27.07 -45.12
C GLY A 567 -3.99 27.79 -43.80
N GLN A 568 -4.90 28.69 -43.36
CA GLN A 568 -4.81 29.39 -42.08
C GLN A 568 -4.94 28.43 -40.89
N GLN A 569 -5.88 27.48 -40.93
CA GLN A 569 -5.99 26.42 -39.91
C GLN A 569 -4.73 25.58 -39.82
N LYS A 570 -4.17 25.15 -40.96
CA LYS A 570 -2.89 24.42 -41.01
C LYS A 570 -1.73 25.24 -40.43
N ILE A 571 -1.68 26.55 -40.71
CA ILE A 571 -0.66 27.45 -40.14
C ILE A 571 -0.82 27.59 -38.63
N ALA A 572 -2.04 27.73 -38.11
CA ALA A 572 -2.29 27.79 -36.66
C ALA A 572 -1.78 26.51 -35.96
N ILE A 573 -2.17 25.33 -36.46
CA ILE A 573 -1.72 24.04 -35.92
C ILE A 573 -0.19 23.89 -36.01
N MET A 574 0.44 24.35 -37.09
CA MET A 574 1.92 24.35 -37.20
C MET A 574 2.59 25.32 -36.21
N VAL A 575 1.97 26.46 -35.90
CA VAL A 575 2.46 27.40 -34.87
C VAL A 575 2.34 26.79 -33.47
N GLU A 576 1.21 26.16 -33.15
CA GLU A 576 0.98 25.44 -31.89
C GLU A 576 1.98 24.30 -31.70
N ILE A 577 2.18 23.44 -32.72
CA ILE A 577 3.19 22.37 -32.67
C ILE A 577 4.61 22.93 -32.50
N LYS A 578 4.92 24.07 -33.13
CA LYS A 578 6.22 24.75 -33.01
C LYS A 578 6.45 25.30 -31.60
N ASP A 579 5.44 25.92 -30.97
CA ASP A 579 5.56 26.44 -29.60
C ASP A 579 5.53 25.31 -28.55
N PHE A 580 4.76 24.25 -28.78
CA PHE A 580 4.78 23.04 -27.94
C PHE A 580 6.16 22.36 -27.96
N ARG A 581 6.77 22.19 -29.15
CA ARG A 581 8.15 21.68 -29.30
C ARG A 581 9.18 22.60 -28.62
N LYS A 582 9.01 23.92 -28.72
CA LYS A 582 9.86 24.89 -28.01
C LYS A 582 9.74 24.72 -26.49
N GLY A 583 8.53 24.49 -25.99
CA GLY A 583 8.27 24.16 -24.58
C GLY A 583 9.00 22.89 -24.14
N ILE A 584 8.87 21.79 -24.90
CA ILE A 584 9.59 20.54 -24.63
C ILE A 584 11.10 20.77 -24.54
N ILE A 585 11.71 21.41 -25.54
CA ILE A 585 13.17 21.67 -25.56
C ILE A 585 13.62 22.51 -24.35
N GLN A 586 12.80 23.47 -23.91
CA GLN A 586 13.10 24.23 -22.70
C GLN A 586 13.01 23.36 -21.44
N GLN A 587 12.01 22.49 -21.32
CA GLN A 587 11.85 21.58 -20.17
C GLN A 587 12.95 20.49 -20.14
N GLU A 588 13.38 19.98 -21.29
CA GLU A 588 14.54 19.08 -21.42
C GLU A 588 15.83 19.77 -20.97
N TRP A 589 16.04 21.04 -21.35
CA TRP A 589 17.20 21.82 -20.92
C TRP A 589 17.17 22.11 -19.41
N GLU A 590 16.01 22.48 -18.86
CA GLU A 590 15.82 22.68 -17.42
C GLU A 590 16.09 21.37 -16.66
N HIS A 591 15.53 20.23 -17.09
CA HIS A 591 15.81 18.93 -16.49
C HIS A 591 17.31 18.58 -16.56
N LYS A 592 17.98 18.81 -17.70
CA LYS A 592 19.42 18.55 -17.84
C LYS A 592 20.25 19.43 -16.89
N ARG A 593 19.90 20.71 -16.75
CA ARG A 593 20.53 21.64 -15.79
C ARG A 593 20.39 21.16 -14.35
N MET A 594 19.19 20.78 -13.93
CA MET A 594 18.93 20.31 -12.56
C MET A 594 19.65 18.97 -12.29
N ARG A 595 19.71 18.06 -13.27
CA ARG A 595 20.47 16.80 -13.18
C ARG A 595 21.96 17.04 -12.94
N MET A 596 22.58 17.97 -13.67
CA MET A 596 23.99 18.32 -13.47
C MET A 596 24.24 18.96 -12.10
N LYS A 597 23.31 19.76 -11.55
CA LYS A 597 23.45 20.29 -10.17
C LYS A 597 23.31 19.17 -9.12
N ILE A 598 22.39 18.22 -9.32
CA ILE A 598 22.27 17.03 -8.46
C ILE A 598 23.57 16.20 -8.47
N GLU A 599 24.21 16.04 -9.62
CA GLU A 599 25.48 15.31 -9.78
C GLU A 599 26.64 16.02 -9.08
N ASP A 600 26.80 17.33 -9.27
CA ASP A 600 27.78 18.18 -8.57
C ASP A 600 27.63 18.12 -7.04
N LEU A 601 26.39 18.26 -6.53
CA LEU A 601 26.10 18.13 -5.10
C LEU A 601 26.31 16.69 -4.57
N THR A 602 26.00 15.66 -5.37
CA THR A 602 26.22 14.25 -4.97
C THR A 602 27.72 13.92 -4.89
N ASN A 603 28.53 14.50 -5.77
CA ASN A 603 29.99 14.35 -5.70
C ASN A 603 30.56 15.05 -4.46
N LYS A 604 30.16 16.31 -4.19
CA LYS A 604 30.55 17.03 -2.96
C LYS A 604 30.14 16.29 -1.69
N ALA A 605 28.93 15.73 -1.65
CA ALA A 605 28.49 14.90 -0.53
C ALA A 605 29.38 13.65 -0.35
N ARG A 606 29.81 13.00 -1.44
CA ARG A 606 30.76 11.87 -1.39
C ARG A 606 32.13 12.30 -0.90
N ASP A 607 32.66 13.44 -1.37
CA ASP A 607 33.94 13.98 -0.92
C ASP A 607 33.93 14.26 0.59
N ILE A 608 32.79 14.72 1.12
CA ILE A 608 32.58 14.98 2.55
C ILE A 608 32.35 13.69 3.35
N GLN A 609 31.74 12.65 2.78
CA GLN A 609 31.70 11.30 3.38
C GLN A 609 33.11 10.65 3.44
N MET A 610 33.99 11.01 2.51
CA MET A 610 35.38 10.53 2.47
C MET A 610 36.34 11.34 3.38
N LEU A 611 35.88 12.44 3.99
CA LEU A 611 36.65 13.14 5.03
C LEU A 611 36.75 12.27 6.29
N LYS A 612 37.95 11.76 6.59
CA LYS A 612 38.22 11.01 7.81
C LYS A 612 38.01 11.88 9.04
N VAL A 613 36.93 11.61 9.78
CA VAL A 613 36.69 12.16 11.12
C VAL A 613 37.74 11.60 12.07
N THR A 614 38.51 12.48 12.71
CA THR A 614 39.46 12.12 13.77
C THR A 614 38.75 12.06 15.12
N LEU A 615 39.27 11.26 16.08
CA LEU A 615 38.69 11.20 17.43
C LEU A 615 38.59 12.58 18.09
N GLU A 616 39.61 13.43 17.95
CA GLU A 616 39.62 14.83 18.43
C GLU A 616 38.41 15.64 17.88
N LEU A 617 38.03 15.42 16.62
CA LEU A 617 36.89 16.08 15.98
C LEU A 617 35.55 15.50 16.46
N GLN A 618 35.50 14.20 16.75
CA GLN A 618 34.32 13.53 17.29
C GLN A 618 34.03 13.93 18.75
N GLU A 619 35.07 14.10 19.59
CA GLU A 619 34.93 14.67 20.93
C GLU A 619 34.42 16.12 20.87
N TYR A 620 35.01 16.96 20.01
CA TYR A 620 34.57 18.36 19.87
C TYR A 620 33.15 18.52 19.31
N LEU A 621 32.68 17.61 18.46
CA LEU A 621 31.30 17.60 17.97
C LEU A 621 30.28 17.18 19.03
N ASN A 622 30.70 16.39 20.03
CA ASN A 622 29.85 15.86 21.09
C ASN A 622 29.89 16.67 22.40
N SER A 623 30.88 17.55 22.61
CA SER A 623 30.96 18.37 23.83
C SER A 623 29.96 19.52 23.81
N THR A 624 29.29 19.78 24.95
CA THR A 624 28.33 20.90 25.07
C THR A 624 29.01 22.24 25.36
N ASP A 625 30.17 22.22 26.03
CA ASP A 625 30.91 23.44 26.44
C ASP A 625 31.87 23.93 25.35
N HIS A 626 31.34 24.23 24.16
CA HIS A 626 32.11 24.80 23.05
C HIS A 626 32.83 26.11 23.45
N GLU A 627 32.25 26.93 24.33
CA GLU A 627 32.86 28.19 24.79
C GLU A 627 34.12 27.95 25.64
N HIS A 628 34.14 26.93 26.51
CA HIS A 628 35.31 26.67 27.36
C HIS A 628 36.52 26.18 26.55
N HIS A 629 36.29 25.51 25.41
CA HIS A 629 37.35 25.17 24.45
C HIS A 629 37.85 26.40 23.65
N MET A 630 37.00 27.39 23.36
CA MET A 630 37.41 28.63 22.69
C MET A 630 38.46 29.40 23.51
N GLU A 631 38.27 29.53 24.83
CA GLU A 631 39.19 30.28 25.69
C GLU A 631 40.55 29.58 25.87
N GLN A 632 40.57 28.24 25.91
CA GLN A 632 41.81 27.46 25.99
C GLN A 632 42.62 27.49 24.68
N ALA A 633 41.95 27.54 23.51
CA ALA A 633 42.62 27.56 22.22
C ALA A 633 43.47 28.84 21.98
N GLN A 634 43.06 29.99 22.52
CA GLN A 634 43.74 31.29 22.33
C GLN A 634 45.16 31.38 22.94
N HIS A 635 45.60 30.40 23.74
CA HIS A 635 46.81 30.50 24.56
C HIS A 635 47.97 29.58 24.11
N GLY A 636 47.92 28.99 22.91
CA GLY A 636 49.01 28.15 22.41
C GLY A 636 48.91 27.75 20.94
N SER A 637 49.80 26.84 20.52
CA SER A 637 49.92 26.33 19.13
C SER A 637 48.72 25.53 18.62
N SER A 638 47.61 25.53 19.36
CA SER A 638 46.35 24.86 19.02
C SER A 638 45.42 25.71 18.16
N ASP A 639 45.67 27.02 18.01
CA ASP A 639 44.77 27.95 17.30
C ASP A 639 44.56 27.54 15.82
N GLU A 640 45.62 27.18 15.08
CA GLU A 640 45.49 26.66 13.70
C GLU A 640 44.66 25.36 13.62
N ARG A 641 44.88 24.41 14.53
CA ARG A 641 44.08 23.18 14.65
C ARG A 641 42.62 23.47 15.02
N TYR A 642 42.39 24.46 15.88
CA TYR A 642 41.05 24.85 16.32
C TYR A 642 40.28 25.52 15.18
N GLN A 643 40.94 26.39 14.40
CA GLN A 643 40.38 26.98 13.19
C GLN A 643 40.07 25.89 12.15
N GLU A 644 40.95 24.90 11.95
CA GLU A 644 40.67 23.75 11.07
C GLU A 644 39.45 22.93 11.54
N ILE A 645 39.30 22.68 12.84
CA ILE A 645 38.14 22.00 13.42
C ILE A 645 36.85 22.79 13.20
N VAL A 646 36.87 24.11 13.41
CA VAL A 646 35.71 25.00 13.18
C VAL A 646 35.35 25.09 11.70
N GLU A 647 36.35 25.11 10.81
CA GLU A 647 36.13 25.11 9.36
C GLU A 647 35.58 23.77 8.87
N ARG A 648 36.11 22.64 9.36
CA ARG A 648 35.53 21.30 9.13
C ARG A 648 34.09 21.19 9.64
N LYS A 649 33.76 21.75 10.81
CA LYS A 649 32.37 21.80 11.31
C LYS A 649 31.45 22.61 10.39
N ARG A 650 31.89 23.79 9.93
CA ARG A 650 31.16 24.57 8.91
C ARG A 650 30.94 23.80 7.61
N LEU A 651 31.94 23.06 7.14
CA LEU A 651 31.82 22.22 5.95
C LEU A 651 30.80 21.09 6.15
N VAL A 652 30.75 20.47 7.33
CA VAL A 652 29.75 19.42 7.67
C VAL A 652 28.33 20.00 7.80
N ASP A 653 28.15 21.16 8.42
CA ASP A 653 26.82 21.77 8.55
C ASP A 653 26.33 22.31 7.19
N LEU A 654 27.22 22.87 6.37
CA LEU A 654 26.95 23.21 4.97
C LEU A 654 26.62 21.96 4.12
N ALA A 655 27.21 20.80 4.45
CA ALA A 655 26.87 19.53 3.78
C ALA A 655 25.46 19.05 4.11
N LYS A 656 24.97 19.26 5.33
CA LYS A 656 23.58 18.97 5.71
C LYS A 656 22.61 19.85 4.93
N GLU A 657 22.84 21.16 4.92
CA GLU A 657 22.04 22.13 4.16
C GLU A 657 22.05 21.82 2.65
N GLN A 658 23.21 21.47 2.08
CA GLN A 658 23.32 21.02 0.69
C GLN A 658 22.62 19.67 0.43
N THR A 659 22.59 18.76 1.40
CA THR A 659 21.88 17.46 1.29
C THR A 659 20.37 17.66 1.31
N GLU A 660 19.87 18.59 2.13
CA GLU A 660 18.46 19.01 2.12
C GLU A 660 18.10 19.70 0.78
N GLU A 661 18.97 20.57 0.25
CA GLU A 661 18.79 21.11 -1.12
C GLU A 661 18.76 19.99 -2.17
N LEU A 662 19.61 18.97 -2.03
CA LEU A 662 19.69 17.80 -2.92
C LEU A 662 18.38 16.98 -2.92
N ILE A 663 17.78 16.77 -1.75
CA ILE A 663 16.47 16.09 -1.60
C ILE A 663 15.37 16.90 -2.27
N LEU A 664 15.30 18.22 -2.02
CA LEU A 664 14.32 19.11 -2.64
C LEU A 664 14.48 19.19 -4.16
N LEU A 665 15.73 19.24 -4.65
CA LEU A 665 16.04 19.23 -6.09
C LEU A 665 15.66 17.90 -6.76
N ARG A 666 15.87 16.75 -6.09
CA ARG A 666 15.41 15.44 -6.59
C ARG A 666 13.88 15.38 -6.66
N ALA A 667 13.18 15.86 -5.63
CA ALA A 667 11.72 15.91 -5.60
C ALA A 667 11.14 16.81 -6.71
N GLU A 668 11.71 18.01 -6.94
CA GLU A 668 11.25 18.89 -8.03
C GLU A 668 11.61 18.32 -9.41
N VAL A 669 12.74 17.62 -9.57
CA VAL A 669 13.07 16.91 -10.83
C VAL A 669 12.07 15.80 -11.12
N GLU A 670 11.71 14.97 -10.15
CA GLU A 670 10.72 13.90 -10.36
C GLU A 670 9.32 14.48 -10.62
N LYS A 671 8.93 15.55 -9.93
CA LYS A 671 7.71 16.32 -10.21
C LYS A 671 7.69 16.95 -11.60
N MET A 672 8.84 17.37 -12.14
CA MET A 672 8.96 17.90 -13.51
C MET A 672 8.98 16.77 -14.56
N ARG A 673 9.50 15.58 -14.23
CA ARG A 673 9.36 14.34 -15.02
C ARG A 673 7.88 13.93 -15.10
N MET A 674 7.16 13.92 -13.98
CA MET A 674 5.71 13.66 -13.93
C MET A 674 4.88 14.71 -14.68
N ARG A 675 5.40 15.93 -14.86
CA ARG A 675 4.80 16.98 -15.73
C ARG A 675 5.15 16.85 -17.21
N THR A 676 6.22 16.12 -17.58
CA THR A 676 6.58 15.88 -18.99
C THR A 676 5.87 14.67 -19.58
N PHE A 677 5.30 13.79 -18.75
CA PHE A 677 4.20 12.92 -19.18
C PHE A 677 2.92 13.74 -19.44
N PRO A 678 2.22 13.54 -20.57
CA PRO A 678 0.98 14.26 -20.84
C PRO A 678 -0.14 13.83 -19.87
N ALA A 679 -0.49 14.69 -18.91
CA ALA A 679 -1.73 14.56 -18.17
C ALA A 679 -2.90 14.82 -19.13
N LEU A 680 -3.53 13.75 -19.63
CA LEU A 680 -4.60 13.78 -20.65
C LEU A 680 -5.95 14.38 -20.17
N THR A 681 -5.96 15.13 -19.05
CA THR A 681 -7.15 15.68 -18.41
C THR A 681 -7.70 16.96 -19.06
N SER A 682 -7.00 17.51 -20.06
CA SER A 682 -7.36 18.77 -20.76
C SER A 682 -7.89 18.58 -22.20
N LEU A 683 -8.11 17.35 -22.65
CA LEU A 683 -8.81 17.05 -23.91
C LEU A 683 -10.24 16.57 -23.62
N LYS A 684 -11.20 17.51 -23.69
CA LYS A 684 -12.64 17.29 -23.56
C LYS A 684 -13.40 18.27 -24.47
#